data_AF-A0ABD6DHE0-F1
#
_entry.id   AF-A0ABD6DHE0-F1
#
_cell.length_a   1.000
_cell.length_b   1.000
_cell.length_c   1.000
_cell.angle_alpha   90.00
_cell.angle_beta   90.00
_cell.angle_gamma   90.00
#
_symmetry.space_group_name_H-M   'P 1'
#
loop_
_entity.id
_entity.type
_entity.pdbx_description
1 polymer ?
#
loop_
_entity_poly.entity_id
_entity_poly.type
_entity_poly.pdbx_seq_one_letter_code
_entity_poly.pdbx_strand_id
1 'polypeptide(L)'
;MFGNHRSNGVSRRKVLKSTAATGAAAFGAGSAAAGNTPASDDVTVFGDADEVVDTGDRVVTIRATDTVNYEFSVTGVLTPTGAPADAVERGTASNRLDGGTHTFRFSGEFTAFELDGTARVTVDDQPFDVDAFPQQTLEIVPDGAVDFDVSASGAVEVTRGSADRPGARRATGTARRRVVLSYAGELTYLVLDGDARLRKNGTTVTPEEVLPSTLPGEFTVTTGDRRSEYTVTVTGETDHTGGVGTHDGSGVVSDVVEGRETVRYSGRLESVEHDGATAELVPDARRVVCTAPADAAAEFTLRSTETFIHDGAVVDEPTVTVDAGETARIKYFGTVTELGVDDVTVAFDDDADLAAERSMQLQTAAEFERDPAFDRLARATDARIRHDAAGLVAISVGSTAVDDARPRTFVGYEFADLDRGDRGLLSFGRFDDTGALYNARNTYEWHTEYDTLDRLRYDGLVLDGEVESAGIETETYDYDVSESTLRAQQDVESNLSLDPGDWLEGLWDGITDVASDLAGVTASALDSAIDAAVNAASNVSVEDIAIQSGKIVADTLLAIQKLAEEFIDNGWVKAVWKLRFYGYTSVVSLAGSGVFTEIDQGDYDCAGCIGVVRLGIDVGVCTLGVTAVCGAVGFPTAGLGGVACGAVLGAACSYASMALPDAKAMCGQPNDVPYALDIC
;
A
#
# COMPACT_ATOMS: atom_id res chain seq x y z
N MET A 1 -13.27 41.05 15.05
CA MET A 1 -12.18 40.40 15.79
C MET A 1 -12.56 38.93 15.91
N PHE A 2 -12.36 38.16 14.84
CA PHE A 2 -12.63 36.73 14.80
C PHE A 2 -11.30 36.08 14.41
N GLY A 3 -10.72 35.35 15.36
CA GLY A 3 -9.47 34.63 15.17
C GLY A 3 -9.75 33.29 14.48
N ASN A 4 -9.07 33.07 13.36
CA ASN A 4 -8.98 31.78 12.68
C ASN A 4 -8.01 30.90 13.48
N HIS A 5 -8.52 29.85 14.12
CA HIS A 5 -7.69 28.71 14.52
C HIS A 5 -7.68 27.71 13.37
N ARG A 6 -6.60 27.69 12.58
CA ARG A 6 -6.25 26.53 11.76
C ARG A 6 -5.59 25.50 12.67
N SER A 7 -6.21 24.33 12.79
CA SER A 7 -5.64 23.16 13.45
C SER A 7 -4.66 22.49 12.48
N ASN A 8 -3.36 22.62 12.74
CA ASN A 8 -2.33 21.83 12.09
C ASN A 8 -2.30 20.44 12.75
N GLY A 9 -3.17 19.54 12.30
CA GLY A 9 -3.09 18.12 12.62
C GLY A 9 -2.42 17.40 11.46
N VAL A 10 -1.14 17.06 11.61
CA VAL A 10 -0.44 16.16 10.67
C VAL A 10 -1.08 14.78 10.81
N SER A 11 -1.72 14.31 9.75
CA SER A 11 -2.41 13.02 9.72
C SER A 11 -1.37 11.90 9.54
N ARG A 12 -1.30 10.97 10.51
CA ARG A 12 -0.48 9.74 10.47
C ARG A 12 -0.81 8.80 9.28
N ARG A 13 -1.82 9.14 8.47
CA ARG A 13 -2.41 8.34 7.39
C ARG A 13 -1.50 8.09 6.18
N LYS A 14 -0.44 8.89 5.93
CA LYS A 14 0.35 8.77 4.68
C LYS A 14 1.65 7.95 4.77
N VAL A 15 2.29 7.85 5.94
CA VAL A 15 3.53 7.05 6.10
C VAL A 15 3.27 5.54 5.93
N LEU A 16 2.03 5.10 6.18
CA LEU A 16 1.60 3.69 6.12
C LEU A 16 1.33 3.16 4.69
N LYS A 17 1.03 4.01 3.70
CA LYS A 17 0.80 3.56 2.31
C LYS A 17 2.00 2.80 1.71
N SER A 18 3.25 3.17 2.08
CA SER A 18 4.45 2.44 1.62
C SER A 18 4.66 1.07 2.30
N THR A 19 4.24 0.94 3.56
CA THR A 19 4.29 -0.34 4.29
C THR A 19 3.17 -1.27 3.85
N ALA A 20 1.98 -0.73 3.56
CA ALA A 20 0.83 -1.46 3.05
C ALA A 20 1.09 -2.06 1.65
N ALA A 21 1.79 -1.34 0.77
CA ALA A 21 2.27 -1.90 -0.50
C ALA A 21 3.24 -3.09 -0.30
N THR A 22 4.07 -3.04 0.75
CA THR A 22 4.98 -4.14 1.12
C THR A 22 4.22 -5.32 1.72
N GLY A 23 3.18 -5.06 2.52
CA GLY A 23 2.26 -6.08 3.04
C GLY A 23 1.50 -6.77 1.91
N ALA A 24 0.79 -6.01 1.06
CA ALA A 24 0.08 -6.55 -0.10
C ALA A 24 1.00 -7.30 -1.08
N ALA A 25 2.25 -6.85 -1.25
CA ALA A 25 3.27 -7.59 -2.00
C ALA A 25 3.69 -8.90 -1.30
N ALA A 26 3.75 -8.95 0.03
CA ALA A 26 3.93 -10.20 0.78
C ALA A 26 2.72 -11.15 0.59
N PHE A 27 1.50 -10.60 0.52
CA PHE A 27 0.25 -11.37 0.37
C PHE A 27 -0.10 -11.75 -1.09
N GLY A 28 0.57 -11.19 -2.10
CA GLY A 28 0.28 -11.43 -3.52
C GLY A 28 1.47 -11.85 -4.40
N ALA A 29 2.72 -11.54 -4.01
CA ALA A 29 3.91 -11.77 -4.84
C ALA A 29 4.92 -12.78 -4.24
N GLY A 30 4.64 -13.33 -3.04
CA GLY A 30 5.58 -14.11 -2.24
C GLY A 30 6.09 -15.44 -2.80
N SER A 31 5.63 -15.94 -3.96
CA SER A 31 6.08 -17.24 -4.50
C SER A 31 6.81 -17.21 -5.85
N ALA A 32 6.85 -16.08 -6.56
CA ALA A 32 7.48 -16.03 -7.89
C ALA A 32 8.49 -14.89 -8.12
N ALA A 33 8.61 -13.91 -7.22
CA ALA A 33 9.45 -12.72 -7.43
C ALA A 33 10.39 -12.38 -6.26
N ALA A 34 10.85 -13.37 -5.49
CA ALA A 34 11.80 -13.17 -4.38
C ALA A 34 13.28 -13.15 -4.84
N GLY A 35 13.58 -12.45 -5.94
CA GLY A 35 14.95 -12.14 -6.36
C GLY A 35 15.10 -10.64 -6.42
N ASN A 36 15.91 -10.03 -5.52
CA ASN A 36 16.30 -8.62 -5.47
C ASN A 36 15.57 -7.70 -6.45
N THR A 37 14.27 -7.48 -6.25
CA THR A 37 13.58 -6.44 -7.01
C THR A 37 14.02 -5.15 -6.33
N PRO A 38 14.72 -4.22 -7.00
CA PRO A 38 14.72 -2.84 -6.53
C PRO A 38 13.26 -2.45 -6.28
N ALA A 39 13.00 -1.54 -5.33
CA ALA A 39 11.69 -0.90 -5.25
C ALA A 39 11.27 -0.59 -6.70
N SER A 40 10.15 -1.14 -7.13
CA SER A 40 9.73 -0.94 -8.49
C SER A 40 9.16 0.46 -8.53
N ASP A 41 9.89 1.36 -9.19
CA ASP A 41 9.54 2.77 -9.35
C ASP A 41 8.11 2.97 -9.85
N ASP A 42 7.45 1.96 -10.41
CA ASP A 42 6.13 2.03 -11.04
C ASP A 42 5.08 1.12 -10.37
N VAL A 43 4.79 1.30 -9.08
CA VAL A 43 3.65 0.67 -8.41
C VAL A 43 2.59 1.72 -8.12
N THR A 44 1.41 1.52 -8.69
CA THR A 44 0.20 2.26 -8.31
C THR A 44 -0.71 1.34 -7.51
N VAL A 45 -0.94 1.69 -6.24
CA VAL A 45 -1.86 0.98 -5.34
C VAL A 45 -3.17 1.75 -5.30
N PHE A 46 -4.27 1.06 -5.56
CA PHE A 46 -5.62 1.59 -5.49
C PHE A 46 -6.37 0.95 -4.32
N GLY A 47 -6.71 1.78 -3.35
CA GLY A 47 -7.28 1.37 -2.07
C GLY A 47 -6.31 1.47 -0.91
N ASP A 48 -6.88 1.74 0.26
CA ASP A 48 -6.19 1.51 1.53
C ASP A 48 -6.31 0.03 1.86
N ALA A 49 -5.19 -0.70 1.84
CA ALA A 49 -5.09 -2.01 2.49
C ALA A 49 -5.01 -1.87 4.03
N ASP A 50 -5.41 -0.71 4.56
CA ASP A 50 -5.35 -0.41 5.98
C ASP A 50 -6.43 -1.22 6.69
N GLU A 51 -5.99 -1.92 7.73
CA GLU A 51 -6.61 -3.04 8.42
C GLU A 51 -7.81 -2.64 9.30
N VAL A 52 -8.59 -1.65 8.86
CA VAL A 52 -9.88 -1.39 9.48
C VAL A 52 -10.87 -2.31 8.79
N VAL A 53 -11.24 -3.39 9.46
CA VAL A 53 -12.42 -4.20 9.09
C VAL A 53 -13.60 -3.23 8.97
N ASP A 54 -13.90 -2.79 7.75
CA ASP A 54 -15.00 -1.89 7.48
C ASP A 54 -16.30 -2.63 7.84
N THR A 55 -16.79 -2.39 9.06
CA THR A 55 -18.04 -2.94 9.56
C THR A 55 -19.28 -2.39 8.84
N GLY A 56 -19.07 -1.54 7.83
CA GLY A 56 -20.11 -0.87 7.07
C GLY A 56 -20.28 0.58 7.51
N ASP A 57 -19.87 1.51 6.65
CA ASP A 57 -20.14 2.94 6.82
C ASP A 57 -21.63 3.31 6.62
N ARG A 58 -22.43 2.40 6.03
CA ARG A 58 -23.82 2.68 5.67
C ARG A 58 -24.79 2.06 6.64
N VAL A 59 -25.93 2.71 6.85
CA VAL A 59 -26.97 2.26 7.78
C VAL A 59 -28.30 2.13 7.05
N VAL A 60 -28.90 0.94 7.08
CA VAL A 60 -30.29 0.74 6.64
C VAL A 60 -31.21 0.58 7.84
N THR A 61 -32.30 1.34 7.84
CA THR A 61 -33.34 1.30 8.87
C THR A 61 -34.69 0.96 8.25
N ILE A 62 -35.34 -0.08 8.76
CA ILE A 62 -36.67 -0.52 8.36
C ILE A 62 -37.62 -0.27 9.52
N ARG A 63 -38.59 0.61 9.33
CA ARG A 63 -39.57 0.99 10.36
C ARG A 63 -40.99 0.70 9.92
N ALA A 64 -41.70 -0.12 10.68
CA ALA A 64 -43.07 -0.52 10.38
C ALA A 64 -44.04 -0.18 11.52
N THR A 65 -45.29 0.10 11.17
CA THR A 65 -46.40 0.24 12.15
C THR A 65 -47.15 -1.08 12.36
N ASP A 66 -47.16 -1.93 11.35
CA ASP A 66 -47.83 -3.21 11.30
C ASP A 66 -46.80 -4.32 11.00
N THR A 67 -47.25 -5.56 10.84
CA THR A 67 -46.40 -6.67 10.41
C THR A 67 -45.86 -6.40 9.00
N VAL A 68 -44.54 -6.50 8.84
CA VAL A 68 -43.86 -6.53 7.54
C VAL A 68 -42.86 -7.69 7.53
N ASN A 69 -42.68 -8.32 6.38
CA ASN A 69 -41.53 -9.20 6.13
C ASN A 69 -40.55 -8.47 5.22
N TYR A 70 -39.26 -8.57 5.50
CA TYR A 70 -38.23 -8.03 4.61
C TYR A 70 -37.18 -9.09 4.34
N GLU A 71 -36.57 -8.99 3.17
CA GLU A 71 -35.39 -9.73 2.76
C GLU A 71 -34.51 -8.81 1.91
N PHE A 72 -33.24 -8.64 2.25
CA PHE A 72 -32.29 -7.90 1.41
C PHE A 72 -30.89 -8.46 1.55
N SER A 73 -30.08 -8.32 0.51
CA SER A 73 -28.69 -8.78 0.48
C SER A 73 -27.76 -7.69 -0.03
N VAL A 74 -26.49 -7.74 0.40
CA VAL A 74 -25.48 -6.72 0.07
C VAL A 74 -24.20 -7.35 -0.50
N THR A 75 -23.38 -6.56 -1.19
CA THR A 75 -22.07 -7.00 -1.70
C THR A 75 -20.94 -6.98 -0.68
N GLY A 76 -21.05 -6.20 0.39
CA GLY A 76 -20.07 -6.10 1.46
C GLY A 76 -20.51 -6.76 2.76
N VAL A 77 -20.00 -6.31 3.91
CA VAL A 77 -20.35 -6.83 5.24
C VAL A 77 -21.75 -6.38 5.64
N LEU A 78 -22.48 -7.19 6.42
CA LEU A 78 -23.80 -6.86 6.96
C LEU A 78 -23.88 -7.22 8.44
N THR A 79 -24.14 -6.24 9.30
CA THR A 79 -24.17 -6.40 10.75
C THR A 79 -25.49 -5.85 11.34
N PRO A 80 -26.26 -6.65 12.09
CA PRO A 80 -27.44 -6.15 12.78
C PRO A 80 -27.02 -5.26 13.96
N THR A 81 -27.60 -4.07 14.06
CA THR A 81 -27.30 -3.10 15.14
C THR A 81 -28.52 -2.80 16.01
N GLY A 82 -29.72 -2.93 15.44
CA GLY A 82 -31.01 -2.82 16.13
C GLY A 82 -32.01 -3.89 15.68
N ALA A 83 -31.51 -5.00 15.14
CA ALA A 83 -32.28 -6.16 14.70
C ALA A 83 -31.82 -7.42 15.46
N PRO A 84 -32.60 -8.51 15.47
CA PRO A 84 -32.14 -9.79 15.98
C PRO A 84 -30.86 -10.26 15.26
N ALA A 85 -29.94 -10.89 15.99
CA ALA A 85 -28.67 -11.36 15.41
C ALA A 85 -28.89 -12.45 14.35
N ASP A 86 -29.90 -13.30 14.54
CA ASP A 86 -30.34 -14.33 13.61
C ASP A 86 -31.13 -13.78 12.41
N ALA A 87 -31.34 -12.46 12.34
CA ALA A 87 -31.90 -11.84 11.16
C ALA A 87 -30.91 -11.75 10.00
N VAL A 88 -29.60 -11.97 10.23
CA VAL A 88 -28.57 -11.91 9.20
C VAL A 88 -27.92 -13.28 9.02
N GLU A 89 -27.91 -13.76 7.78
CA GLU A 89 -27.22 -14.98 7.36
C GLU A 89 -26.46 -14.69 6.06
N ARG A 90 -25.13 -14.83 6.09
CA ARG A 90 -24.24 -14.74 4.90
C ARG A 90 -24.49 -13.52 4.01
N GLY A 91 -24.49 -12.32 4.61
CA GLY A 91 -24.72 -11.06 3.89
C GLY A 91 -26.16 -10.81 3.45
N THR A 92 -27.11 -11.65 3.87
CA THR A 92 -28.55 -11.49 3.62
C THR A 92 -29.27 -11.28 4.94
N ALA A 93 -30.05 -10.21 5.04
CA ALA A 93 -30.94 -9.98 6.17
C ALA A 93 -32.36 -10.39 5.82
N SER A 94 -32.97 -11.28 6.61
CA SER A 94 -34.39 -11.65 6.49
C SER A 94 -35.05 -11.74 7.86
N ASN A 95 -36.23 -11.12 8.02
CA ASN A 95 -37.02 -11.29 9.24
C ASN A 95 -38.46 -10.79 9.07
N ARG A 96 -39.29 -11.11 10.07
CA ARG A 96 -40.62 -10.56 10.29
C ARG A 96 -40.55 -9.48 11.36
N LEU A 97 -40.99 -8.27 11.04
CA LEU A 97 -41.07 -7.14 11.95
C LEU A 97 -42.54 -6.87 12.29
N ASP A 98 -42.97 -7.22 13.50
CA ASP A 98 -44.33 -6.98 14.03
C ASP A 98 -44.47 -5.57 14.62
N GLY A 99 -44.24 -4.56 13.77
CA GLY A 99 -44.09 -3.16 14.16
C GLY A 99 -42.75 -2.87 14.85
N GLY A 100 -42.38 -1.58 14.88
CA GLY A 100 -41.12 -1.14 15.48
C GLY A 100 -40.07 -0.76 14.42
N THR A 101 -38.80 -0.96 14.77
CA THR A 101 -37.65 -0.56 13.93
C THR A 101 -36.59 -1.65 14.00
N HIS A 102 -36.10 -2.09 12.84
CA HIS A 102 -34.86 -2.84 12.70
C HIS A 102 -33.80 -1.96 12.01
N THR A 103 -32.55 -2.08 12.44
CA THR A 103 -31.42 -1.31 11.88
C THR A 103 -30.22 -2.23 11.66
N PHE A 104 -29.54 -2.03 10.54
CA PHE A 104 -28.36 -2.78 10.12
C PHE A 104 -27.28 -1.80 9.67
N ARG A 105 -26.01 -2.15 9.92
CA ARG A 105 -24.85 -1.54 9.28
C ARG A 105 -24.38 -2.42 8.14
N PHE A 106 -23.98 -1.82 7.03
CA PHE A 106 -23.50 -2.57 5.87
C PHE A 106 -22.47 -1.79 5.05
N SER A 107 -21.61 -2.52 4.33
CA SER A 107 -20.75 -1.98 3.26
C SER A 107 -21.24 -2.46 1.90
N GLY A 108 -20.82 -1.75 0.84
CA GLY A 108 -21.20 -2.06 -0.54
C GLY A 108 -22.61 -1.62 -0.93
N GLU A 109 -23.22 -2.41 -1.81
CA GLU A 109 -24.50 -2.13 -2.46
C GLU A 109 -25.49 -3.28 -2.29
N PHE A 110 -26.79 -2.96 -2.34
CA PHE A 110 -27.83 -3.97 -2.34
C PHE A 110 -27.77 -4.80 -3.63
N THR A 111 -27.88 -6.12 -3.50
CA THR A 111 -28.01 -7.08 -4.61
C THR A 111 -29.42 -7.63 -4.75
N ALA A 112 -30.22 -7.56 -3.69
CA ALA A 112 -31.66 -7.77 -3.69
C ALA A 112 -32.31 -6.97 -2.56
N PHE A 113 -33.57 -6.56 -2.74
CA PHE A 113 -34.38 -5.97 -1.67
C PHE A 113 -35.86 -6.26 -1.93
N GLU A 114 -36.47 -7.04 -1.05
CA GLU A 114 -37.88 -7.39 -1.03
C GLU A 114 -38.54 -6.93 0.28
N LEU A 115 -39.77 -6.42 0.18
CA LEU A 115 -40.55 -5.94 1.31
C LEU A 115 -42.02 -6.31 1.12
N ASP A 116 -42.55 -7.18 1.98
CA ASP A 116 -43.96 -7.56 2.01
C ASP A 116 -44.67 -6.90 3.20
N GLY A 117 -45.32 -5.77 2.91
CA GLY A 117 -46.04 -4.96 3.88
C GLY A 117 -45.75 -3.47 3.71
N THR A 118 -46.24 -2.65 4.65
CA THR A 118 -45.99 -1.19 4.63
C THR A 118 -44.95 -0.83 5.69
N ALA A 119 -43.74 -0.50 5.23
CA ALA A 119 -42.68 0.04 6.09
C ALA A 119 -42.03 1.27 5.44
N ARG A 120 -41.48 2.13 6.29
CA ARG A 120 -40.56 3.19 5.86
C ARG A 120 -39.15 2.62 5.90
N VAL A 121 -38.48 2.60 4.75
CA VAL A 121 -37.06 2.25 4.65
C VAL A 121 -36.24 3.53 4.47
N THR A 122 -35.14 3.64 5.19
CA THR A 122 -34.13 4.68 4.98
C THR A 122 -32.74 4.08 4.91
N VAL A 123 -31.89 4.64 4.04
CA VAL A 123 -30.47 4.33 3.93
C VAL A 123 -29.71 5.62 4.21
N ASP A 124 -28.82 5.61 5.20
CA ASP A 124 -28.07 6.79 5.65
C ASP A 124 -28.99 7.99 5.97
N ASP A 125 -30.07 7.68 6.71
CA ASP A 125 -31.19 8.57 7.05
C ASP A 125 -31.98 9.16 5.86
N GLN A 126 -31.65 8.79 4.62
CA GLN A 126 -32.38 9.19 3.42
C GLN A 126 -33.49 8.19 3.08
N PRO A 127 -34.70 8.63 2.69
CA PRO A 127 -35.76 7.72 2.23
C PRO A 127 -35.30 6.83 1.08
N PHE A 128 -35.57 5.53 1.19
CA PHE A 128 -35.26 4.54 0.16
C PHE A 128 -36.55 3.92 -0.37
N ASP A 129 -36.78 4.05 -1.67
CA ASP A 129 -37.93 3.47 -2.36
C ASP A 129 -37.61 2.04 -2.80
N VAL A 130 -38.14 1.05 -2.05
CA VAL A 130 -37.92 -0.38 -2.31
C VAL A 130 -38.62 -0.81 -3.60
N ASP A 131 -39.79 -0.25 -3.92
CA ASP A 131 -40.55 -0.62 -5.12
C ASP A 131 -39.88 -0.12 -6.41
N ALA A 132 -39.01 0.88 -6.30
CA ALA A 132 -38.20 1.40 -7.39
C ALA A 132 -36.80 0.75 -7.48
N PHE A 133 -36.49 -0.24 -6.64
CA PHE A 133 -35.21 -0.95 -6.69
C PHE A 133 -35.21 -1.99 -7.82
N PRO A 134 -34.12 -2.09 -8.62
CA PRO A 134 -32.96 -1.19 -8.68
C PRO A 134 -33.26 0.16 -9.37
N GLN A 135 -32.68 1.25 -8.86
CA GLN A 135 -33.12 2.62 -9.18
C GLN A 135 -32.55 3.20 -10.48
N GLN A 136 -31.39 2.73 -10.93
CA GLN A 136 -30.70 3.27 -12.11
C GLN A 136 -31.07 2.47 -13.35
N THR A 137 -31.01 3.08 -14.54
CA THR A 137 -31.31 2.38 -15.79
C THR A 137 -30.26 2.61 -16.86
N LEU A 138 -29.91 1.54 -17.59
CA LEU A 138 -29.13 1.58 -18.82
C LEU A 138 -29.98 1.01 -19.97
N GLU A 139 -30.28 1.84 -20.95
CA GLU A 139 -30.97 1.45 -22.17
C GLU A 139 -29.96 1.24 -23.29
N ILE A 140 -29.94 0.04 -23.86
CA ILE A 140 -29.14 -0.32 -25.05
C ILE A 140 -30.09 -0.38 -26.25
N VAL A 141 -29.91 0.52 -27.21
CA VAL A 141 -30.67 0.56 -28.46
C VAL A 141 -29.76 0.14 -29.61
N PRO A 142 -29.75 -1.14 -29.98
CA PRO A 142 -28.83 -1.63 -31.00
C PRO A 142 -29.28 -1.19 -32.40
N ASP A 143 -28.33 -0.81 -33.25
CA ASP A 143 -28.59 -0.54 -34.68
C ASP A 143 -28.50 -1.83 -35.53
N GLY A 144 -28.03 -2.93 -34.92
CA GLY A 144 -27.94 -4.28 -35.46
C GLY A 144 -28.19 -5.35 -34.38
N ALA A 145 -27.54 -6.50 -34.51
CA ALA A 145 -27.35 -7.40 -33.36
C ALA A 145 -26.09 -6.92 -32.64
N VAL A 146 -26.20 -6.68 -31.33
CA VAL A 146 -25.08 -6.24 -30.48
C VAL A 146 -24.96 -7.20 -29.31
N ASP A 147 -23.80 -7.82 -29.15
CA ASP A 147 -23.53 -8.58 -27.92
C ASP A 147 -23.14 -7.60 -26.82
N PHE A 148 -23.68 -7.80 -25.62
CA PHE A 148 -23.41 -6.95 -24.47
C PHE A 148 -22.94 -7.76 -23.28
N ASP A 149 -22.03 -7.17 -22.50
CA ASP A 149 -21.62 -7.62 -21.17
C ASP A 149 -21.59 -6.41 -20.25
N VAL A 150 -22.50 -6.40 -19.28
CA VAL A 150 -22.66 -5.29 -18.33
C VAL A 150 -22.56 -5.83 -16.92
N SER A 151 -21.80 -5.15 -16.06
CA SER A 151 -21.85 -5.37 -14.61
C SER A 151 -21.98 -4.08 -13.81
N ALA A 152 -22.49 -4.21 -12.60
CA ALA A 152 -22.60 -3.13 -11.62
C ALA A 152 -22.05 -3.55 -10.26
N SER A 153 -21.77 -2.57 -9.40
CA SER A 153 -21.33 -2.83 -8.02
C SER A 153 -22.44 -3.43 -7.14
N GLY A 154 -23.72 -3.27 -7.53
CA GLY A 154 -24.88 -3.90 -6.90
C GLY A 154 -25.72 -4.74 -7.87
N ALA A 155 -27.03 -4.85 -7.59
CA ALA A 155 -27.99 -5.59 -8.42
C ALA A 155 -27.96 -5.19 -9.91
N VAL A 156 -28.13 -6.14 -10.82
CA VAL A 156 -28.41 -5.91 -12.25
C VAL A 156 -29.59 -6.78 -12.70
N GLU A 157 -30.60 -6.15 -13.28
CA GLU A 157 -31.82 -6.83 -13.75
C GLU A 157 -32.20 -6.40 -15.17
N VAL A 158 -32.72 -7.34 -15.96
CA VAL A 158 -33.22 -7.05 -17.31
C VAL A 158 -34.72 -6.74 -17.24
N THR A 159 -35.09 -5.47 -17.13
CA THR A 159 -36.50 -5.03 -17.07
C THR A 159 -37.19 -5.04 -18.43
N ARG A 160 -36.43 -4.98 -19.52
CA ARG A 160 -36.96 -5.11 -20.88
C ARG A 160 -35.95 -5.79 -21.80
N GLY A 161 -36.42 -6.77 -22.58
CA GLY A 161 -35.57 -7.52 -23.50
C GLY A 161 -35.23 -8.89 -22.93
N SER A 162 -34.06 -9.42 -23.27
CA SER A 162 -33.54 -10.69 -22.77
C SER A 162 -32.03 -10.62 -22.65
N ALA A 163 -31.49 -11.27 -21.63
CA ALA A 163 -30.08 -11.61 -21.49
C ALA A 163 -29.93 -13.14 -21.53
N ASP A 164 -28.78 -13.63 -22.00
CA ASP A 164 -28.47 -15.05 -22.05
C ASP A 164 -28.01 -15.58 -20.68
N ARG A 165 -27.32 -14.74 -19.89
CA ARG A 165 -26.91 -15.06 -18.51
C ARG A 165 -27.16 -13.85 -17.60
N PRO A 166 -28.37 -13.72 -17.01
CA PRO A 166 -28.59 -12.80 -15.91
C PRO A 166 -27.98 -13.39 -14.63
N GLY A 167 -27.17 -12.62 -13.94
CA GLY A 167 -26.66 -12.88 -12.60
C GLY A 167 -26.93 -11.68 -11.70
N ALA A 168 -26.68 -11.82 -10.40
CA ALA A 168 -27.02 -10.78 -9.42
C ALA A 168 -26.39 -9.42 -9.74
N ARG A 169 -25.16 -9.39 -10.27
CA ARG A 169 -24.39 -8.17 -10.60
C ARG A 169 -24.05 -8.02 -12.08
N ARG A 170 -24.43 -8.98 -12.93
CA ARG A 170 -23.94 -9.08 -14.31
C ARG A 170 -25.04 -9.53 -15.25
N ALA A 171 -25.13 -8.90 -16.40
CA ALA A 171 -26.02 -9.32 -17.49
C ALA A 171 -25.21 -9.42 -18.79
N THR A 172 -25.27 -10.60 -19.43
CA THR A 172 -24.66 -10.82 -20.76
C THR A 172 -25.70 -11.33 -21.75
N GLY A 173 -25.60 -10.93 -23.01
CA GLY A 173 -26.37 -11.55 -24.11
C GLY A 173 -26.39 -10.74 -25.40
N THR A 174 -27.23 -11.15 -26.35
CA THR A 174 -27.38 -10.43 -27.64
C THR A 174 -28.62 -9.53 -27.69
N ALA A 175 -28.42 -8.22 -27.79
CA ALA A 175 -29.47 -7.24 -28.06
C ALA A 175 -29.76 -7.17 -29.58
N ARG A 176 -30.91 -7.69 -30.01
CA ARG A 176 -31.47 -7.46 -31.38
C ARG A 176 -32.56 -6.40 -31.44
N ARG A 177 -32.99 -5.95 -30.27
CA ARG A 177 -34.00 -4.93 -30.02
C ARG A 177 -33.55 -4.18 -28.76
N ARG A 178 -34.24 -3.09 -28.46
CA ARG A 178 -34.04 -2.34 -27.22
C ARG A 178 -34.02 -3.27 -26.00
N VAL A 179 -32.92 -3.21 -25.25
CA VAL A 179 -32.75 -3.82 -23.92
C VAL A 179 -32.72 -2.70 -22.89
N VAL A 180 -33.39 -2.89 -21.76
CA VAL A 180 -33.31 -2.00 -20.60
C VAL A 180 -32.85 -2.83 -19.42
N LEU A 181 -31.72 -2.41 -18.85
CA LEU A 181 -31.15 -2.94 -17.62
C LEU A 181 -31.49 -1.95 -16.50
N SER A 182 -32.00 -2.44 -15.38
CA SER A 182 -32.01 -1.70 -14.12
C SER A 182 -30.83 -2.17 -13.28
N TYR A 183 -30.19 -1.25 -12.55
CA TYR A 183 -29.06 -1.60 -11.70
C TYR A 183 -28.99 -0.76 -10.41
N ALA A 184 -28.27 -1.29 -9.42
CA ALA A 184 -27.95 -0.62 -8.16
C ALA A 184 -26.45 -0.32 -8.08
N GLY A 185 -26.10 0.74 -7.35
CA GLY A 185 -24.73 1.25 -7.28
C GLY A 185 -24.29 1.90 -8.59
N GLU A 186 -23.05 1.62 -8.98
CA GLU A 186 -22.42 2.13 -10.20
C GLU A 186 -22.17 1.00 -11.22
N LEU A 187 -22.10 1.36 -12.50
CA LEU A 187 -21.68 0.42 -13.54
C LEU A 187 -20.16 0.23 -13.44
N THR A 188 -19.74 -1.02 -13.41
CA THR A 188 -18.33 -1.41 -13.23
C THR A 188 -17.74 -2.03 -14.49
N TYR A 189 -18.55 -2.32 -15.49
CA TYR A 189 -18.06 -2.82 -16.77
C TYR A 189 -19.12 -2.68 -17.84
N LEU A 190 -18.69 -2.31 -19.04
CA LEU A 190 -19.52 -2.28 -20.23
C LEU A 190 -18.67 -2.66 -21.44
N VAL A 191 -19.01 -3.78 -22.08
CA VAL A 191 -18.52 -4.11 -23.42
C VAL A 191 -19.71 -4.32 -24.34
N LEU A 192 -19.61 -3.73 -25.55
CA LEU A 192 -20.57 -3.86 -26.63
C LEU A 192 -19.82 -4.31 -27.88
N ASP A 193 -20.21 -5.45 -28.45
CA ASP A 193 -19.74 -5.89 -29.76
C ASP A 193 -20.81 -5.51 -30.80
N GLY A 194 -20.64 -4.30 -31.36
CA GLY A 194 -21.49 -3.71 -32.38
C GLY A 194 -22.03 -2.32 -32.01
N ASP A 195 -22.63 -1.65 -32.99
CA ASP A 195 -23.11 -0.27 -32.84
C ASP A 195 -24.44 -0.21 -32.06
N ALA A 196 -24.42 0.55 -30.95
CA ALA A 196 -25.62 0.84 -30.17
C ALA A 196 -25.64 2.29 -29.69
N ARG A 197 -26.85 2.83 -29.57
CA ARG A 197 -27.10 4.08 -28.83
C ARG A 197 -27.42 3.75 -27.39
N LEU A 198 -26.78 4.45 -26.47
CA LEU A 198 -26.93 4.23 -25.03
C LEU A 198 -27.71 5.36 -24.39
N ARG A 199 -28.57 5.01 -23.42
CA ARG A 199 -29.16 6.01 -22.52
C ARG A 199 -29.02 5.56 -21.08
N LYS A 200 -28.34 6.37 -20.26
CA LYS A 200 -28.21 6.18 -18.81
C LYS A 200 -29.20 7.12 -18.13
N ASN A 201 -30.14 6.54 -17.36
CA ASN A 201 -31.22 7.29 -16.69
C ASN A 201 -32.01 8.21 -17.63
N GLY A 202 -32.24 7.76 -18.86
CA GLY A 202 -32.96 8.51 -19.89
C GLY A 202 -32.12 9.57 -20.63
N THR A 203 -30.91 9.87 -20.19
CA THR A 203 -29.97 10.77 -20.88
C THR A 203 -29.14 9.98 -21.88
N THR A 204 -28.97 10.50 -23.11
CA THR A 204 -28.10 9.84 -24.10
C THR A 204 -26.65 10.02 -23.70
N VAL A 205 -25.88 8.96 -23.78
CA VAL A 205 -24.46 8.91 -23.38
C VAL A 205 -23.65 8.14 -24.41
N THR A 206 -22.36 8.44 -24.52
CA THR A 206 -21.40 7.58 -25.25
C THR A 206 -20.98 6.39 -24.39
N PRO A 207 -20.37 5.33 -24.96
CA PRO A 207 -19.83 4.21 -24.18
C PRO A 207 -18.88 4.65 -23.07
N GLU A 208 -18.02 5.64 -23.33
CA GLU A 208 -17.03 6.17 -22.41
C GLU A 208 -17.69 6.95 -21.25
N GLU A 209 -18.83 7.61 -21.51
CA GLU A 209 -19.61 8.33 -20.49
C GLU A 209 -20.48 7.40 -19.61
N VAL A 210 -20.58 6.11 -19.95
CA VAL A 210 -21.43 5.18 -19.19
C VAL A 210 -20.81 4.80 -17.86
N LEU A 211 -19.52 4.49 -17.86
CA LEU A 211 -18.79 4.13 -16.64
C LEU A 211 -18.41 5.41 -15.88
N PRO A 212 -18.34 5.37 -14.55
CA PRO A 212 -17.73 6.45 -13.77
C PRO A 212 -16.24 6.63 -14.16
N SER A 213 -15.71 7.83 -13.93
CA SER A 213 -14.27 8.11 -14.10
C SER A 213 -13.43 7.15 -13.26
N THR A 214 -12.30 6.71 -13.80
CA THR A 214 -11.27 5.91 -13.12
C THR A 214 -10.00 6.70 -12.87
N LEU A 215 -10.05 8.02 -13.04
CA LEU A 215 -8.91 8.93 -12.90
C LEU A 215 -9.01 9.66 -11.55
N PRO A 216 -8.36 9.14 -10.48
CA PRO A 216 -8.45 9.71 -9.13
C PRO A 216 -7.65 10.99 -8.96
N GLY A 217 -6.58 11.15 -9.75
CA GLY A 217 -5.68 12.29 -9.68
C GLY A 217 -6.21 13.47 -10.47
N GLU A 218 -5.90 14.67 -10.00
CA GLU A 218 -6.09 15.90 -10.74
C GLU A 218 -4.82 16.74 -10.66
N PHE A 219 -4.35 17.26 -11.80
CA PHE A 219 -3.35 18.31 -11.82
C PHE A 219 -3.91 19.57 -12.46
N THR A 220 -3.52 20.71 -11.91
CA THR A 220 -3.77 22.03 -12.45
C THR A 220 -2.46 22.61 -12.95
N VAL A 221 -2.43 22.99 -14.22
CA VAL A 221 -1.35 23.79 -14.78
C VAL A 221 -1.74 25.26 -14.74
N THR A 222 -0.87 26.11 -14.20
CA THR A 222 -1.01 27.56 -14.21
C THR A 222 0.19 28.16 -14.93
N THR A 223 -0.06 28.93 -15.98
CA THR A 223 0.96 29.70 -16.69
C THR A 223 0.85 31.19 -16.35
N GLY A 224 1.92 31.96 -16.57
CA GLY A 224 1.90 33.41 -16.41
C GLY A 224 1.00 34.14 -17.42
N ASP A 225 1.16 35.46 -17.54
CA ASP A 225 0.43 36.28 -18.53
C ASP A 225 0.82 35.98 -20.00
N ARG A 226 1.72 35.03 -20.23
CA ARG A 226 2.20 34.61 -21.55
C ARG A 226 1.78 33.18 -21.81
N ARG A 227 1.66 32.87 -23.09
CA ARG A 227 1.53 31.48 -23.54
C ARG A 227 2.87 30.78 -23.36
N SER A 228 2.84 29.70 -22.59
CA SER A 228 3.98 28.84 -22.34
C SER A 228 3.65 27.44 -22.87
N GLU A 229 4.62 26.83 -23.56
CA GLU A 229 4.54 25.42 -23.96
C GLU A 229 5.08 24.58 -22.82
N TYR A 230 4.33 23.57 -22.40
CA TYR A 230 4.76 22.65 -21.36
C TYR A 230 4.47 21.21 -21.77
N THR A 231 5.16 20.28 -21.11
CA THR A 231 4.83 18.86 -21.15
C THR A 231 4.75 18.32 -19.74
N VAL A 232 3.63 17.67 -19.41
CA VAL A 232 3.45 16.93 -18.15
C VAL A 232 3.38 15.44 -18.49
N THR A 233 4.20 14.63 -17.84
CA THR A 233 4.22 13.18 -18.01
C THR A 233 3.69 12.50 -16.75
N VAL A 234 2.71 11.61 -16.91
CA VAL A 234 2.18 10.72 -15.87
C VAL A 234 2.32 9.26 -16.30
N THR A 235 2.35 8.31 -15.36
CA THR A 235 2.45 6.87 -15.68
C THR A 235 1.15 6.28 -16.25
N GLY A 236 0.00 6.92 -16.01
CA GLY A 236 -1.32 6.38 -16.37
C GLY A 236 -2.05 7.15 -17.46
N GLU A 237 -3.35 6.91 -17.53
CA GLU A 237 -4.24 7.57 -18.50
C GLU A 237 -4.53 9.01 -18.06
N THR A 238 -4.85 9.87 -19.03
CA THR A 238 -5.26 11.26 -18.78
C THR A 238 -6.59 11.55 -19.47
N ASP A 239 -7.45 12.34 -18.80
CA ASP A 239 -8.65 12.92 -19.38
C ASP A 239 -8.66 14.42 -19.15
N HIS A 240 -8.98 15.15 -20.22
CA HIS A 240 -8.88 16.59 -20.25
C HIS A 240 -10.27 17.21 -20.36
N THR A 241 -10.57 18.18 -19.48
CA THR A 241 -11.79 19.01 -19.61
C THR A 241 -11.46 20.48 -19.93
N GLY A 242 -11.67 20.89 -21.20
CA GLY A 242 -11.75 22.33 -21.56
C GLY A 242 -10.56 23.03 -22.26
N GLY A 243 -9.69 22.33 -22.99
CA GLY A 243 -8.40 22.82 -23.54
C GLY A 243 -8.12 22.28 -24.96
N VAL A 244 -7.02 22.74 -25.59
CA VAL A 244 -6.68 22.45 -27.01
C VAL A 244 -5.49 21.48 -27.12
N GLY A 245 -5.07 20.88 -26.00
CA GLY A 245 -3.90 20.02 -25.91
C GLY A 245 -3.94 18.77 -26.78
N THR A 246 -2.73 18.33 -27.13
CA THR A 246 -2.50 17.05 -27.77
C THR A 246 -2.19 16.01 -26.70
N HIS A 247 -2.97 14.93 -26.72
CA HIS A 247 -2.79 13.78 -25.83
C HIS A 247 -2.44 12.57 -26.69
N ASP A 248 -1.38 11.85 -26.33
CA ASP A 248 -0.98 10.63 -27.04
C ASP A 248 -1.52 9.35 -26.38
N GLY A 249 -2.31 9.48 -25.31
CA GLY A 249 -2.87 8.36 -24.56
C GLY A 249 -1.83 7.60 -23.71
N SER A 250 -0.57 8.04 -23.70
CA SER A 250 0.52 7.42 -22.94
C SER A 250 0.90 8.19 -21.68
N GLY A 251 -0.01 9.05 -21.19
CA GLY A 251 0.23 9.88 -20.02
C GLY A 251 1.03 11.15 -20.28
N VAL A 252 1.31 11.48 -21.54
CA VAL A 252 1.95 12.76 -21.91
C VAL A 252 0.88 13.78 -22.29
N VAL A 253 0.92 14.93 -21.61
CA VAL A 253 0.09 16.10 -21.91
C VAL A 253 0.99 17.23 -22.35
N SER A 254 0.89 17.62 -23.62
CA SER A 254 1.59 18.79 -24.16
C SER A 254 0.59 19.80 -24.71
N ASP A 255 0.62 21.03 -24.19
CA ASP A 255 -0.24 22.12 -24.67
C ASP A 255 0.44 23.50 -24.55
N VAL A 256 -0.17 24.48 -25.21
CA VAL A 256 0.14 25.91 -25.12
C VAL A 256 -1.03 26.63 -24.45
N VAL A 257 -0.90 26.87 -23.15
CA VAL A 257 -1.98 27.42 -22.33
C VAL A 257 -1.70 28.87 -21.94
N GLU A 258 -2.74 29.69 -21.98
CA GLU A 258 -2.78 31.02 -21.38
C GLU A 258 -3.76 30.95 -20.19
N GLY A 259 -3.22 30.88 -18.97
CA GLY A 259 -4.03 30.86 -17.74
C GLY A 259 -3.99 29.52 -17.00
N ARG A 260 -5.16 28.93 -16.73
CA ARG A 260 -5.32 27.76 -15.87
C ARG A 260 -6.00 26.62 -16.63
N GLU A 261 -5.38 25.45 -16.59
CA GLU A 261 -5.91 24.20 -17.12
C GLU A 261 -6.01 23.17 -15.99
N THR A 262 -6.98 22.26 -16.07
CA THR A 262 -7.17 21.17 -15.12
C THR A 262 -7.33 19.86 -15.88
N VAL A 263 -6.50 18.88 -15.52
CA VAL A 263 -6.42 17.57 -16.15
C VAL A 263 -6.58 16.50 -15.09
N ARG A 264 -7.37 15.48 -15.39
CA ARG A 264 -7.48 14.29 -14.54
C ARG A 264 -6.56 13.21 -15.04
N TYR A 265 -6.02 12.43 -14.12
CA TYR A 265 -5.10 11.35 -14.46
C TYR A 265 -5.25 10.14 -13.54
N SER A 266 -4.77 8.99 -14.01
CA SER A 266 -4.45 7.82 -13.20
C SER A 266 -2.94 7.64 -13.13
N GLY A 267 -2.49 6.82 -12.18
CA GLY A 267 -1.05 6.65 -11.94
C GLY A 267 -0.46 7.81 -11.15
N ARG A 268 0.75 8.22 -11.52
CA ARG A 268 1.54 9.23 -10.82
C ARG A 268 2.16 10.22 -11.80
N LEU A 269 2.37 11.46 -11.35
CA LEU A 269 3.22 12.43 -12.02
C LEU A 269 4.70 11.97 -12.05
N GLU A 270 5.26 11.87 -13.26
CA GLU A 270 6.67 11.54 -13.47
C GLU A 270 7.52 12.78 -13.71
N SER A 271 7.07 13.69 -14.57
CA SER A 271 7.86 14.88 -14.89
C SER A 271 7.04 16.07 -15.38
N VAL A 272 7.62 17.25 -15.22
CA VAL A 272 7.15 18.50 -15.80
C VAL A 272 8.29 19.10 -16.61
N GLU A 273 8.04 19.43 -17.88
CA GLU A 273 8.99 20.08 -18.78
C GLU A 273 8.43 21.42 -19.28
N HIS A 274 9.27 22.45 -19.31
CA HIS A 274 8.97 23.75 -19.89
C HIS A 274 10.25 24.36 -20.48
N ASP A 275 10.19 24.85 -21.73
CA ASP A 275 11.32 25.47 -22.45
C ASP A 275 12.63 24.63 -22.42
N GLY A 276 12.50 23.31 -22.41
CA GLY A 276 13.61 22.35 -22.35
C GLY A 276 14.24 22.16 -20.96
N ALA A 277 13.71 22.83 -19.93
CA ALA A 277 13.99 22.54 -18.52
C ALA A 277 13.02 21.46 -18.02
N THR A 278 13.52 20.50 -17.24
CA THR A 278 12.73 19.34 -16.76
C THR A 278 12.85 19.17 -15.25
N ALA A 279 11.73 18.98 -14.57
CA ALA A 279 11.66 18.50 -13.20
C ALA A 279 11.09 17.08 -13.18
N GLU A 280 11.93 16.09 -12.88
CA GLU A 280 11.58 14.67 -12.82
C GLU A 280 11.42 14.22 -11.36
N LEU A 281 10.29 13.58 -11.03
CA LEU A 281 10.07 12.92 -9.77
C LEU A 281 10.67 11.52 -9.81
N VAL A 282 11.54 11.23 -8.83
CA VAL A 282 12.17 9.92 -8.64
C VAL A 282 11.77 9.40 -7.25
N PRO A 283 10.59 8.76 -7.12
CA PRO A 283 9.99 8.47 -5.83
C PRO A 283 10.77 7.49 -4.97
N ASP A 284 11.43 6.51 -5.57
CA ASP A 284 12.21 5.52 -4.83
C ASP A 284 13.45 6.13 -4.19
N ALA A 285 14.04 7.12 -4.86
CA ALA A 285 15.11 7.92 -4.30
C ALA A 285 14.59 9.04 -3.37
N ARG A 286 13.26 9.25 -3.32
CA ARG A 286 12.58 10.42 -2.74
C ARG A 286 13.25 11.72 -3.16
N ARG A 287 13.46 11.88 -4.47
CA ARG A 287 14.15 13.03 -5.05
C ARG A 287 13.37 13.64 -6.20
N VAL A 288 13.55 14.94 -6.38
CA VAL A 288 13.24 15.66 -7.62
C VAL A 288 14.56 15.95 -8.33
N VAL A 289 14.65 15.60 -9.60
CA VAL A 289 15.81 15.87 -10.46
C VAL A 289 15.45 17.03 -11.38
N CYS A 290 16.02 18.20 -11.11
CA CYS A 290 15.78 19.42 -11.87
C CYS A 290 16.94 19.64 -12.85
N THR A 291 16.67 19.62 -14.15
CA THR A 291 17.67 19.77 -15.21
C THR A 291 17.36 21.01 -16.05
N ALA A 292 18.33 21.92 -16.13
CA ALA A 292 18.22 23.11 -16.98
C ALA A 292 18.68 22.81 -18.41
N PRO A 293 18.14 23.51 -19.44
CA PRO A 293 18.60 23.36 -20.81
C PRO A 293 20.05 23.82 -20.97
N ALA A 294 20.72 23.37 -22.03
CA ALA A 294 22.15 23.57 -22.23
C ALA A 294 22.58 25.05 -22.40
N ASP A 295 21.64 25.94 -22.73
CA ASP A 295 21.89 27.32 -23.10
C ASP A 295 21.21 28.37 -22.20
N ALA A 296 20.43 27.95 -21.20
CA ALA A 296 19.79 28.84 -20.25
C ALA A 296 19.70 28.22 -18.85
N ALA A 297 19.83 29.06 -17.82
CA ALA A 297 19.48 28.66 -16.47
C ALA A 297 17.94 28.60 -16.33
N ALA A 298 17.46 27.73 -15.46
CA ALA A 298 16.03 27.56 -15.18
C ALA A 298 15.76 27.62 -13.67
N GLU A 299 14.62 28.19 -13.29
CA GLU A 299 14.16 28.24 -11.90
C GLU A 299 13.13 27.13 -11.64
N PHE A 300 13.29 26.43 -10.53
CA PHE A 300 12.40 25.35 -10.11
C PHE A 300 11.79 25.67 -8.75
N THR A 301 10.47 25.56 -8.61
CA THR A 301 9.78 25.72 -7.33
C THR A 301 9.12 24.41 -6.93
N LEU A 302 9.28 23.96 -5.68
CA LEU A 302 8.71 22.70 -5.22
C LEU A 302 7.85 22.91 -3.97
N ARG A 303 6.77 22.13 -3.84
CA ARG A 303 6.00 22.01 -2.58
C ARG A 303 5.75 20.54 -2.27
N SER A 304 5.79 20.17 -0.99
CA SER A 304 5.40 18.84 -0.51
C SER A 304 4.50 18.94 0.70
N THR A 305 3.89 17.82 1.10
CA THR A 305 3.10 17.74 2.33
C THR A 305 3.94 17.84 3.60
N GLU A 306 5.26 17.63 3.50
CA GLU A 306 6.18 17.69 4.64
C GLU A 306 7.28 18.72 4.38
N THR A 307 8.47 18.29 3.95
CA THR A 307 9.62 19.19 3.78
C THR A 307 10.59 18.65 2.73
N PHE A 308 11.61 19.44 2.37
CA PHE A 308 12.70 19.08 1.47
C PHE A 308 14.06 19.24 2.16
N ILE A 309 15.06 18.53 1.65
CA ILE A 309 16.47 18.81 1.95
C ILE A 309 17.15 19.30 0.68
N HIS A 310 17.69 20.50 0.74
CA HIS A 310 18.47 21.13 -0.32
C HIS A 310 19.67 21.85 0.30
N ASP A 311 20.87 21.63 -0.25
CA ASP A 311 22.14 22.19 0.24
C ASP A 311 22.37 21.99 1.75
N GLY A 312 21.98 20.81 2.26
CA GLY A 312 22.10 20.45 3.68
C GLY A 312 21.13 21.17 4.62
N ALA A 313 20.20 21.96 4.09
CA ALA A 313 19.16 22.65 4.87
C ALA A 313 17.78 22.00 4.65
N VAL A 314 16.98 21.97 5.72
CA VAL A 314 15.57 21.57 5.68
C VAL A 314 14.73 22.78 5.28
N VAL A 315 13.98 22.68 4.18
CA VAL A 315 13.23 23.78 3.56
C VAL A 315 11.86 23.28 3.10
N ASP A 316 10.80 24.05 3.37
CA ASP A 316 9.43 23.61 3.09
C ASP A 316 9.03 23.82 1.62
N GLU A 317 9.47 24.92 1.02
CA GLU A 317 9.15 25.31 -0.36
C GLU A 317 10.42 25.82 -1.07
N PRO A 318 11.37 24.94 -1.44
CA PRO A 318 12.60 25.38 -2.09
C PRO A 318 12.31 26.00 -3.46
N THR A 319 12.98 27.11 -3.73
CA THR A 319 13.16 27.65 -5.09
C THR A 319 14.63 27.50 -5.45
N VAL A 320 14.92 26.76 -6.52
CA VAL A 320 16.29 26.40 -6.92
C VAL A 320 16.52 26.88 -8.35
N THR A 321 17.54 27.71 -8.53
CA THR A 321 18.03 28.08 -9.86
C THR A 321 19.12 27.10 -10.27
N VAL A 322 18.95 26.43 -11.41
CA VAL A 322 19.92 25.50 -11.97
C VAL A 322 20.57 26.17 -13.18
N ASP A 323 21.90 26.25 -13.18
CA ASP A 323 22.65 26.87 -14.28
C ASP A 323 22.54 26.06 -15.57
N ALA A 324 22.80 26.71 -16.71
CA ALA A 324 22.66 26.12 -18.03
C ALA A 324 23.44 24.80 -18.19
N GLY A 325 22.73 23.74 -18.55
CA GLY A 325 23.26 22.39 -18.74
C GLY A 325 23.58 21.64 -17.45
N GLU A 326 23.22 22.19 -16.28
CA GLU A 326 23.41 21.54 -14.99
C GLU A 326 22.15 20.81 -14.52
N THR A 327 22.33 20.00 -13.47
CA THR A 327 21.26 19.24 -12.81
C THR A 327 21.36 19.39 -11.30
N ALA A 328 20.28 19.81 -10.66
CA ALA A 328 20.12 19.75 -9.22
C ALA A 328 19.31 18.51 -8.81
N ARG A 329 19.61 17.97 -7.61
CA ARG A 329 18.88 16.86 -7.01
C ARG A 329 18.40 17.26 -5.63
N ILE A 330 17.08 17.30 -5.46
CA ILE A 330 16.46 17.81 -4.24
C ILE A 330 15.73 16.66 -3.57
N LYS A 331 16.08 16.35 -2.32
CA LYS A 331 15.42 15.27 -1.59
C LYS A 331 14.13 15.78 -0.97
N TYR A 332 13.07 15.00 -0.98
CA TYR A 332 11.79 15.36 -0.38
C TYR A 332 11.34 14.33 0.66
N PHE A 333 10.46 14.79 1.54
CA PHE A 333 9.69 13.97 2.48
C PHE A 333 8.20 14.24 2.25
N GLY A 334 7.35 13.27 2.59
CA GLY A 334 5.94 13.29 2.23
C GLY A 334 5.68 13.09 0.73
N THR A 335 4.62 13.70 0.22
CA THR A 335 4.23 13.69 -1.20
C THR A 335 4.48 15.07 -1.78
N VAL A 336 5.14 15.16 -2.94
CA VAL A 336 5.24 16.42 -3.69
C VAL A 336 3.84 16.78 -4.16
N THR A 337 3.42 18.03 -4.03
CA THR A 337 2.07 18.51 -4.40
C THR A 337 2.11 19.64 -5.41
N GLU A 338 3.30 20.21 -5.67
CA GLU A 338 3.50 21.27 -6.65
C GLU A 338 4.92 21.18 -7.22
N LEU A 339 5.01 21.32 -8.55
CA LEU A 339 6.25 21.47 -9.30
C LEU A 339 6.13 22.69 -10.22
N GLY A 340 7.03 23.65 -10.07
CA GLY A 340 7.17 24.81 -10.93
C GLY A 340 8.45 24.73 -11.74
N VAL A 341 8.37 25.10 -13.02
CA VAL A 341 9.50 25.31 -13.93
C VAL A 341 9.30 26.68 -14.58
N ASP A 342 10.13 27.64 -14.21
CA ASP A 342 10.02 29.07 -14.55
C ASP A 342 8.61 29.64 -14.30
N ASP A 343 7.87 30.00 -15.35
CA ASP A 343 6.52 30.59 -15.24
C ASP A 343 5.38 29.57 -15.36
N VAL A 344 5.70 28.28 -15.42
CA VAL A 344 4.75 27.16 -15.43
C VAL A 344 4.73 26.52 -14.04
N THR A 345 3.55 26.46 -13.42
CA THR A 345 3.33 25.75 -12.15
C THR A 345 2.32 24.64 -12.33
N VAL A 346 2.69 23.42 -11.95
CA VAL A 346 1.83 22.24 -11.94
C VAL A 346 1.56 21.86 -10.49
N ALA A 347 0.34 22.13 -10.02
CA ALA A 347 -0.14 21.68 -8.72
C ALA A 347 -0.97 20.41 -8.92
N PHE A 348 -0.69 19.35 -8.16
CA PHE A 348 -1.35 18.07 -8.33
C PHE A 348 -1.84 17.48 -7.01
N ASP A 349 -2.96 16.78 -7.10
CA ASP A 349 -3.66 16.14 -6.01
C ASP A 349 -4.02 14.72 -6.45
N ASP A 350 -3.22 13.75 -6.03
CA ASP A 350 -3.42 12.32 -6.33
C ASP A 350 -4.72 11.76 -5.71
N ASP A 351 -5.27 12.45 -4.69
CA ASP A 351 -6.47 12.04 -3.95
C ASP A 351 -7.68 12.96 -4.27
N ALA A 352 -7.65 13.69 -5.39
CA ALA A 352 -8.65 14.70 -5.74
C ALA A 352 -10.07 14.13 -5.89
N ASP A 353 -10.18 12.90 -6.41
CA ASP A 353 -11.45 12.21 -6.61
C ASP A 353 -11.42 10.78 -6.03
N LEU A 354 -11.68 10.68 -4.72
CA LEU A 354 -11.83 9.40 -4.02
C LEU A 354 -12.95 8.51 -4.60
N ALA A 355 -13.95 9.09 -5.28
CA ALA A 355 -14.98 8.28 -5.94
C ALA A 355 -14.39 7.59 -7.17
N ALA A 356 -13.57 8.29 -7.95
CA ALA A 356 -12.87 7.71 -9.10
C ALA A 356 -11.88 6.61 -8.71
N GLU A 357 -11.21 6.73 -7.56
CA GLU A 357 -10.37 5.64 -7.00
C GLU A 357 -11.22 4.38 -6.75
N ARG A 358 -12.34 4.54 -6.03
CA ARG A 358 -13.27 3.43 -5.78
C ARG A 358 -13.83 2.83 -7.07
N SER A 359 -14.19 3.68 -8.03
CA SER A 359 -14.68 3.23 -9.33
C SER A 359 -13.62 2.46 -10.11
N MET A 360 -12.37 2.88 -10.08
CA MET A 360 -11.26 2.16 -10.71
C MET A 360 -11.02 0.79 -10.06
N GLN A 361 -11.07 0.69 -8.73
CA GLN A 361 -10.99 -0.61 -8.04
C GLN A 361 -12.12 -1.55 -8.49
N LEU A 362 -13.35 -1.04 -8.49
CA LEU A 362 -14.54 -1.80 -8.87
C LEU A 362 -14.52 -2.22 -10.34
N GLN A 363 -14.05 -1.35 -11.23
CA GLN A 363 -13.92 -1.64 -12.66
C GLN A 363 -12.82 -2.67 -12.92
N THR A 364 -11.64 -2.49 -12.32
CA THR A 364 -10.53 -3.45 -12.42
C THR A 364 -10.94 -4.82 -11.90
N ALA A 365 -11.58 -4.89 -10.73
CA ALA A 365 -12.11 -6.13 -10.19
C ALA A 365 -13.13 -6.77 -11.13
N ALA A 366 -14.08 -5.99 -11.67
CA ALA A 366 -15.04 -6.52 -12.62
C ALA A 366 -14.36 -7.15 -13.87
N GLU A 367 -13.23 -6.63 -14.34
CA GLU A 367 -12.48 -7.30 -15.41
C GLU A 367 -11.98 -8.69 -15.00
N PHE A 368 -11.40 -8.80 -13.81
CA PHE A 368 -10.87 -10.06 -13.28
C PHE A 368 -11.96 -11.09 -13.00
N GLU A 369 -13.17 -10.66 -12.57
CA GLU A 369 -14.34 -11.53 -12.39
C GLU A 369 -14.77 -12.25 -13.68
N ARG A 370 -14.32 -11.80 -14.85
CA ARG A 370 -14.62 -12.42 -16.15
C ARG A 370 -13.68 -13.55 -16.51
N ASP A 371 -12.56 -13.69 -15.81
CA ASP A 371 -11.64 -14.80 -16.02
C ASP A 371 -12.25 -16.11 -15.49
N PRO A 372 -12.26 -17.21 -16.26
CA PRO A 372 -12.76 -18.50 -15.79
C PRO A 372 -12.09 -19.03 -14.50
N ALA A 373 -10.86 -18.59 -14.20
CA ALA A 373 -10.19 -18.92 -12.95
C ALA A 373 -10.86 -18.28 -11.73
N PHE A 374 -11.47 -17.08 -11.87
CA PHE A 374 -12.27 -16.45 -10.82
C PHE A 374 -13.41 -17.36 -10.38
N ASP A 375 -14.26 -17.81 -11.30
CA ASP A 375 -15.37 -18.71 -11.00
C ASP A 375 -14.92 -20.04 -10.36
N ARG A 376 -13.71 -20.53 -10.70
CA ARG A 376 -13.16 -21.76 -10.07
C ARG A 376 -12.78 -21.50 -8.62
N LEU A 377 -12.05 -20.43 -8.34
CA LEU A 377 -11.61 -20.10 -6.98
C LEU A 377 -12.76 -19.63 -6.10
N ALA A 378 -13.71 -18.87 -6.66
CA ALA A 378 -14.91 -18.44 -5.98
C ALA A 378 -15.80 -19.60 -5.53
N ARG A 379 -15.85 -20.70 -6.31
CA ARG A 379 -16.56 -21.93 -5.90
C ARG A 379 -15.75 -22.82 -4.95
N ALA A 380 -14.44 -22.61 -4.85
CA ALA A 380 -13.55 -23.38 -3.99
C ALA A 380 -13.45 -22.80 -2.57
N THR A 381 -13.93 -21.57 -2.35
CA THR A 381 -14.07 -21.00 -1.01
C THR A 381 -15.44 -21.31 -0.41
N ASP A 382 -15.48 -21.47 0.91
CA ASP A 382 -16.68 -21.57 1.73
C ASP A 382 -17.20 -20.20 2.19
N ALA A 383 -16.44 -19.14 1.94
CA ALA A 383 -16.79 -17.77 2.29
C ALA A 383 -17.52 -17.04 1.16
N ARG A 384 -18.18 -15.93 1.51
CA ARG A 384 -18.71 -14.99 0.52
C ARG A 384 -17.59 -14.05 0.08
N ILE A 385 -17.48 -13.80 -1.23
CA ILE A 385 -16.53 -12.82 -1.75
C ILE A 385 -17.16 -11.43 -1.64
N ARG A 386 -16.42 -10.48 -1.08
CA ARG A 386 -16.80 -9.07 -1.08
C ARG A 386 -16.59 -8.50 -2.47
N HIS A 387 -17.55 -7.68 -2.91
CA HIS A 387 -17.46 -6.98 -4.18
C HIS A 387 -17.73 -5.48 -4.08
N ASP A 388 -17.56 -4.95 -2.87
CA ASP A 388 -17.58 -3.53 -2.57
C ASP A 388 -16.16 -2.96 -2.56
N ALA A 389 -15.99 -1.67 -2.85
CA ALA A 389 -14.67 -1.05 -2.95
C ALA A 389 -13.81 -1.24 -1.69
N ALA A 390 -14.41 -1.27 -0.50
CA ALA A 390 -13.68 -1.48 0.75
C ALA A 390 -13.23 -2.94 0.98
N GLY A 391 -13.79 -3.90 0.24
CA GLY A 391 -13.32 -5.30 0.22
C GLY A 391 -12.44 -5.62 -0.98
N LEU A 392 -12.02 -4.60 -1.74
CA LEU A 392 -11.20 -4.76 -2.94
C LEU A 392 -9.87 -4.02 -2.77
N VAL A 393 -8.80 -4.67 -3.23
CA VAL A 393 -7.49 -4.05 -3.40
C VAL A 393 -7.06 -4.26 -4.83
N ALA A 394 -6.72 -3.20 -5.55
CA ALA A 394 -6.18 -3.30 -6.91
C ALA A 394 -4.80 -2.65 -6.95
N ILE A 395 -3.83 -3.31 -7.56
CA ILE A 395 -2.45 -2.81 -7.65
C ILE A 395 -2.01 -2.99 -9.09
N SER A 396 -1.65 -1.92 -9.77
CA SER A 396 -0.98 -1.98 -11.06
C SER A 396 0.50 -1.72 -10.85
N VAL A 397 1.34 -2.57 -11.44
CA VAL A 397 2.78 -2.39 -11.48
C VAL A 397 3.15 -2.28 -12.94
N GLY A 398 3.55 -1.10 -13.40
CA GLY A 398 3.96 -0.96 -14.80
C GLY A 398 5.34 -1.56 -15.05
N SER A 399 5.81 -1.44 -16.29
CA SER A 399 7.06 -2.09 -16.71
C SER A 399 8.25 -1.35 -16.11
N THR A 400 8.99 -1.98 -15.21
CA THR A 400 10.25 -1.38 -14.75
C THR A 400 11.32 -1.54 -15.83
N ALA A 401 12.29 -0.62 -15.85
CA ALA A 401 13.46 -0.67 -16.74
C ALA A 401 14.38 -1.89 -16.50
N VAL A 402 14.04 -2.79 -15.57
CA VAL A 402 14.73 -4.06 -15.38
C VAL A 402 14.25 -5.01 -16.46
N ASP A 403 15.14 -5.35 -17.40
CA ASP A 403 14.99 -5.97 -18.73
C ASP A 403 13.94 -7.09 -19.00
N ASP A 404 13.11 -7.52 -18.04
CA ASP A 404 12.04 -8.51 -18.25
C ASP A 404 10.78 -8.26 -17.37
N ALA A 405 10.68 -7.13 -16.66
CA ALA A 405 9.54 -6.83 -15.81
C ALA A 405 8.33 -6.40 -16.66
N ARG A 406 7.47 -7.36 -16.98
CA ARG A 406 6.22 -7.11 -17.70
C ARG A 406 5.22 -6.38 -16.81
N PRO A 407 4.45 -5.42 -17.37
CA PRO A 407 3.41 -4.73 -16.62
C PRO A 407 2.40 -5.74 -16.13
N ARG A 408 1.95 -5.57 -14.89
CA ARG A 408 1.10 -6.52 -14.20
C ARG A 408 0.09 -5.82 -13.31
N THR A 409 -1.14 -6.31 -13.35
CA THR A 409 -2.18 -5.90 -12.43
C THR A 409 -2.52 -7.03 -11.49
N PHE A 410 -2.71 -6.70 -10.22
CA PHE A 410 -3.13 -7.57 -9.14
C PHE A 410 -4.46 -7.08 -8.58
N VAL A 411 -5.37 -8.00 -8.27
CA VAL A 411 -6.62 -7.70 -7.56
C VAL A 411 -6.81 -8.70 -6.41
N GLY A 412 -7.09 -8.18 -5.23
CA GLY A 412 -7.53 -8.91 -4.05
C GLY A 412 -9.00 -8.64 -3.76
N TYR A 413 -9.73 -9.70 -3.38
CA TYR A 413 -11.12 -9.66 -2.95
C TYR A 413 -11.18 -10.27 -1.56
N GLU A 414 -11.50 -9.45 -0.57
CA GLU A 414 -11.68 -9.92 0.78
C GLU A 414 -12.88 -10.87 0.89
N PHE A 415 -12.78 -11.80 1.81
CA PHE A 415 -13.88 -12.66 2.18
C PHE A 415 -14.74 -12.02 3.26
N ALA A 416 -16.02 -12.34 3.24
CA ALA A 416 -16.99 -12.08 4.28
C ALA A 416 -17.66 -13.40 4.68
N ASP A 417 -18.20 -13.45 5.90
CA ASP A 417 -18.94 -14.60 6.40
C ASP A 417 -18.12 -15.91 6.34
N LEU A 418 -16.85 -15.86 6.74
CA LEU A 418 -15.95 -17.00 6.70
C LEU A 418 -16.34 -18.06 7.74
N ASP A 419 -16.48 -19.31 7.30
CA ASP A 419 -16.58 -20.47 8.20
C ASP A 419 -15.18 -20.93 8.70
N ARG A 420 -14.13 -20.57 7.94
CA ARG A 420 -12.75 -21.01 8.15
C ARG A 420 -11.80 -19.82 8.15
N GLY A 421 -11.13 -19.60 9.28
CA GLY A 421 -10.22 -18.46 9.43
C GLY A 421 -10.96 -17.25 9.98
N ASP A 422 -10.19 -16.30 10.48
CA ASP A 422 -10.69 -15.01 10.94
C ASP A 422 -10.71 -14.01 9.78
N ARG A 423 -9.81 -14.20 8.79
CA ARG A 423 -9.75 -13.40 7.57
C ARG A 423 -9.45 -14.26 6.35
N GLY A 424 -9.79 -13.75 5.17
CA GLY A 424 -9.38 -14.41 3.94
C GLY A 424 -9.50 -13.50 2.74
N LEU A 425 -8.78 -13.88 1.70
CA LEU A 425 -8.55 -13.08 0.51
C LEU A 425 -8.47 -14.01 -0.71
N LEU A 426 -9.30 -13.75 -1.70
CA LEU A 426 -9.11 -14.29 -3.05
C LEU A 426 -8.26 -13.28 -3.83
N SER A 427 -7.18 -13.74 -4.44
CA SER A 427 -6.19 -12.88 -5.09
C SER A 427 -5.86 -13.36 -6.49
N PHE A 428 -5.70 -12.41 -7.40
CA PHE A 428 -5.45 -12.62 -8.82
C PHE A 428 -4.36 -11.70 -9.32
N GLY A 429 -3.51 -12.18 -10.22
CA GLY A 429 -2.50 -11.40 -10.91
C GLY A 429 -2.47 -11.73 -12.40
N ARG A 430 -2.47 -10.70 -13.24
CA ARG A 430 -2.45 -10.78 -14.70
C ARG A 430 -1.33 -9.91 -15.27
N PHE A 431 -0.65 -10.38 -16.32
CA PHE A 431 0.22 -9.53 -17.14
C PHE A 431 -0.64 -8.66 -18.07
N ASP A 432 -0.44 -7.35 -18.06
CA ASP A 432 -1.33 -6.41 -18.77
C ASP A 432 -1.20 -6.53 -20.30
N ASP A 433 0.01 -6.84 -20.79
CA ASP A 433 0.33 -6.97 -22.20
C ASP A 433 -0.17 -8.26 -22.87
N THR A 434 -0.28 -9.38 -22.13
CA THR A 434 -0.87 -10.64 -22.67
C THR A 434 -2.22 -11.03 -22.09
N GLY A 435 -2.67 -10.37 -21.02
CA GLY A 435 -3.82 -10.81 -20.26
C GLY A 435 -3.63 -12.18 -19.57
N ALA A 436 -2.39 -12.67 -19.48
CA ALA A 436 -2.12 -14.01 -18.95
C ALA A 436 -2.04 -13.96 -17.42
N LEU A 437 -2.73 -14.88 -16.75
CA LEU A 437 -2.64 -15.03 -15.31
C LEU A 437 -1.26 -15.54 -14.90
N TYR A 438 -0.68 -14.94 -13.85
CA TYR A 438 0.53 -15.43 -13.19
C TYR A 438 0.29 -15.82 -11.73
N ASN A 439 -0.83 -15.37 -11.14
CA ASN A 439 -1.25 -15.74 -9.81
C ASN A 439 -2.79 -15.84 -9.74
N ALA A 440 -3.29 -16.86 -9.07
CA ALA A 440 -4.70 -17.01 -8.70
C ALA A 440 -4.79 -17.92 -7.47
N ARG A 441 -5.22 -17.40 -6.31
CA ARG A 441 -5.29 -18.19 -5.05
C ARG A 441 -6.27 -17.61 -4.02
N ASN A 442 -6.77 -18.49 -3.16
CA ASN A 442 -7.47 -18.13 -1.92
C ASN A 442 -6.49 -18.23 -0.74
N THR A 443 -6.47 -17.23 0.13
CA THR A 443 -5.65 -17.16 1.35
C THR A 443 -6.59 -17.08 2.54
N TYR A 444 -6.28 -17.82 3.61
CA TYR A 444 -7.03 -17.82 4.86
C TYR A 444 -6.07 -17.63 6.01
N GLU A 445 -6.44 -16.75 6.93
CA GLU A 445 -5.66 -16.37 8.09
C GLU A 445 -6.45 -16.69 9.36
N TRP A 446 -5.73 -17.17 10.36
CA TRP A 446 -6.22 -17.26 11.73
C TRP A 446 -5.36 -16.35 12.57
N HIS A 447 -5.99 -15.60 13.45
CA HIS A 447 -5.37 -14.61 14.31
C HIS A 447 -5.64 -14.96 15.77
N THR A 448 -4.69 -14.61 16.64
CA THR A 448 -4.87 -14.72 18.09
C THR A 448 -5.85 -13.65 18.60
N GLU A 449 -6.18 -13.69 19.89
CA GLU A 449 -6.98 -12.64 20.53
C GLU A 449 -6.31 -11.25 20.53
N TYR A 450 -5.00 -11.19 20.25
CA TYR A 450 -4.22 -9.97 20.13
C TYR A 450 -4.06 -9.51 18.68
N ASP A 451 -4.80 -10.10 17.74
CA ASP A 451 -4.74 -9.80 16.30
C ASP A 451 -3.35 -10.08 15.70
N THR A 452 -2.66 -11.09 16.23
CA THR A 452 -1.40 -11.58 15.65
C THR A 452 -1.67 -12.83 14.82
N LEU A 453 -1.01 -12.95 13.65
CA LEU A 453 -1.18 -14.09 12.75
C LEU A 453 -0.76 -15.40 13.43
N ASP A 454 -1.74 -16.26 13.71
CA ASP A 454 -1.54 -17.59 14.28
C ASP A 454 -1.28 -18.65 13.20
N ARG A 455 -2.10 -18.68 12.15
CA ARG A 455 -1.99 -19.66 11.06
C ARG A 455 -2.28 -19.03 9.71
N LEU A 456 -1.67 -19.57 8.65
CA LEU A 456 -1.87 -19.10 7.27
C LEU A 456 -2.01 -20.28 6.30
N ARG A 457 -3.08 -20.30 5.51
CA ARG A 457 -3.30 -21.37 4.52
C ARG A 457 -3.66 -20.81 3.16
N TYR A 458 -3.08 -21.44 2.13
CA TYR A 458 -3.31 -21.11 0.73
C TYR A 458 -4.01 -22.25 0.00
N ASP A 459 -5.05 -21.93 -0.74
CA ASP A 459 -5.69 -22.82 -1.70
C ASP A 459 -5.47 -22.19 -3.09
N GLY A 460 -4.41 -22.61 -3.79
CA GLY A 460 -3.96 -22.01 -5.04
C GLY A 460 -4.46 -22.75 -6.27
N LEU A 461 -4.66 -22.04 -7.39
CA LEU A 461 -4.93 -22.68 -8.67
C LEU A 461 -3.62 -22.96 -9.40
N VAL A 462 -3.37 -24.22 -9.78
CA VAL A 462 -2.34 -24.50 -10.78
C VAL A 462 -2.85 -23.94 -12.11
N LEU A 463 -2.12 -23.00 -12.71
CA LEU A 463 -2.43 -22.47 -14.04
C LEU A 463 -2.39 -23.67 -15.01
N ASP A 464 -3.55 -24.06 -15.55
CA ASP A 464 -3.84 -25.29 -16.34
C ASP A 464 -4.25 -26.57 -15.57
N GLY A 465 -4.44 -26.51 -14.25
CA GLY A 465 -4.75 -27.67 -13.39
C GLY A 465 -5.94 -27.52 -12.44
N GLU A 466 -6.06 -28.49 -11.53
CA GLU A 466 -6.99 -28.44 -10.39
C GLU A 466 -6.48 -27.46 -9.30
N VAL A 467 -7.35 -27.10 -8.36
CA VAL A 467 -6.97 -26.29 -7.19
C VAL A 467 -6.13 -27.16 -6.25
N GLU A 468 -4.89 -26.77 -5.98
CA GLU A 468 -3.99 -27.43 -5.04
C GLU A 468 -3.97 -26.65 -3.71
N SER A 469 -4.22 -27.34 -2.60
CA SER A 469 -4.14 -26.76 -1.26
C SER A 469 -2.75 -26.96 -0.66
N ALA A 470 -2.11 -25.90 -0.20
CA ALA A 470 -0.87 -25.94 0.57
C ALA A 470 -1.04 -25.06 1.83
N GLY A 471 -0.88 -25.65 3.01
CA GLY A 471 -0.95 -24.94 4.29
C GLY A 471 0.43 -24.77 4.92
N ILE A 472 0.66 -23.63 5.57
CA ILE A 472 1.79 -23.42 6.47
C ILE A 472 1.19 -23.17 7.86
N GLU A 473 1.36 -24.13 8.76
CA GLU A 473 0.98 -23.92 10.16
C GLU A 473 2.15 -23.24 10.87
N THR A 474 1.91 -22.04 11.37
CA THR A 474 2.79 -21.34 12.29
C THR A 474 2.30 -21.65 13.70
N GLU A 475 3.19 -21.91 14.65
CA GLU A 475 2.82 -22.08 16.06
C GLU A 475 3.07 -20.76 16.79
N THR A 476 2.02 -20.11 17.27
CA THR A 476 2.14 -18.91 18.12
C THR A 476 2.06 -19.32 19.59
N TYR A 477 3.09 -18.96 20.35
CA TYR A 477 3.16 -19.26 21.78
C TYR A 477 2.67 -18.04 22.57
N ASP A 478 1.48 -18.15 23.17
CA ASP A 478 0.97 -17.13 24.10
C ASP A 478 1.81 -17.14 25.39
N TYR A 479 2.63 -16.10 25.57
CA TYR A 479 3.37 -15.88 26.81
C TYR A 479 2.60 -14.87 27.67
N ASP A 480 2.05 -15.34 28.79
CA ASP A 480 1.35 -14.51 29.77
C ASP A 480 2.36 -13.58 30.46
N VAL A 481 2.52 -12.37 29.93
CA VAL A 481 3.41 -11.36 30.50
C VAL A 481 2.85 -10.97 31.86
N SER A 482 3.53 -11.39 32.92
CA SER A 482 3.03 -11.24 34.29
C SER A 482 2.57 -9.81 34.58
N GLU A 483 1.45 -9.66 35.30
CA GLU A 483 0.87 -8.36 35.66
C GLU A 483 1.89 -7.45 36.40
N SER A 484 2.91 -8.02 37.04
CA SER A 484 4.01 -7.25 37.64
C SER A 484 4.95 -6.62 36.60
N THR A 485 5.17 -7.26 35.46
CA THR A 485 6.00 -6.72 34.37
C THR A 485 5.28 -5.56 33.66
N LEU A 486 3.97 -5.69 33.45
CA LEU A 486 3.15 -4.61 32.89
C LEU A 486 3.06 -3.40 33.86
N ARG A 487 2.92 -3.64 35.17
CA ARG A 487 2.97 -2.58 36.20
C ARG A 487 4.33 -1.88 36.26
N ALA A 488 5.42 -2.62 36.11
CA ALA A 488 6.77 -2.03 36.12
C ALA A 488 7.02 -1.09 34.93
N GLN A 489 6.40 -1.31 33.77
CA GLN A 489 6.45 -0.37 32.65
C GLN A 489 5.59 0.88 32.87
N GLN A 490 4.40 0.75 33.46
CA GLN A 490 3.54 1.91 33.78
C GLN A 490 4.11 2.84 34.87
N ASP A 491 4.88 2.30 35.83
CA ASP A 491 5.55 3.10 36.86
C ASP A 491 6.74 3.93 36.30
N VAL A 492 7.30 3.53 35.16
CA VAL A 492 8.35 4.28 34.46
C VAL A 492 7.77 5.45 33.67
N GLU A 493 6.62 5.28 33.02
CA GLU A 493 5.97 6.37 32.25
C GLU A 493 5.37 7.47 33.14
N SER A 494 4.96 7.15 34.37
CA SER A 494 4.27 8.12 35.25
C SER A 494 5.20 9.02 36.08
N ASN A 495 6.51 8.73 36.13
CA ASN A 495 7.49 9.53 36.88
C ASN A 495 8.49 10.32 36.00
N LEU A 496 8.37 10.25 34.68
CA LEU A 496 9.25 10.98 33.76
C LEU A 496 8.62 12.32 33.34
N SER A 497 8.74 13.32 34.23
CA SER A 497 8.71 14.74 33.82
C SER A 497 10.09 15.09 33.27
N LEU A 498 10.34 14.79 32.00
CA LEU A 498 11.60 15.11 31.34
C LEU A 498 11.60 16.56 30.82
N ASP A 499 12.44 17.40 31.40
CA ASP A 499 12.90 18.64 30.77
C ASP A 499 13.92 18.25 29.67
N PRO A 500 13.68 18.58 28.39
CA PRO A 500 14.49 18.11 27.26
C PRO A 500 15.99 18.47 27.31
N GLY A 501 16.38 19.45 28.13
CA GLY A 501 17.79 19.88 28.28
C GLY A 501 18.66 18.92 29.10
N ASP A 502 18.14 18.39 30.21
CA ASP A 502 18.95 17.63 31.17
C ASP A 502 19.24 16.19 30.71
N TRP A 503 18.33 15.59 29.93
CA TRP A 503 18.55 14.26 29.36
C TRP A 503 19.64 14.27 28.28
N LEU A 504 19.75 15.34 27.50
CA LEU A 504 20.77 15.47 26.46
C LEU A 504 22.15 15.74 27.04
N GLU A 505 22.28 16.52 28.11
CA GLU A 505 23.56 16.69 28.81
C GLU A 505 23.99 15.39 29.53
N GLY A 506 23.06 14.65 30.13
CA GLY A 506 23.39 13.35 30.76
C GLY A 506 23.78 12.26 29.75
N LEU A 507 23.15 12.24 28.58
CA LEU A 507 23.55 11.37 27.48
C LEU A 507 24.92 11.78 26.92
N TRP A 508 25.21 13.08 26.86
CA TRP A 508 26.47 13.60 26.34
C TRP A 508 27.62 13.41 27.31
N ASP A 509 27.44 13.65 28.60
CA ASP A 509 28.43 13.34 29.63
C ASP A 509 28.67 11.83 29.73
N GLY A 510 27.63 10.99 29.60
CA GLY A 510 27.79 9.54 29.53
C GLY A 510 28.58 9.07 28.30
N ILE A 511 28.32 9.65 27.12
CA ILE A 511 29.08 9.37 25.89
C ILE A 511 30.52 9.88 26.00
N THR A 512 30.74 11.01 26.68
CA THR A 512 32.07 11.61 26.86
C THR A 512 32.90 10.85 27.90
N ASP A 513 32.27 10.37 28.97
CA ASP A 513 32.91 9.51 29.98
C ASP A 513 33.25 8.13 29.38
N VAL A 514 32.34 7.52 28.61
CA VAL A 514 32.61 6.29 27.85
C VAL A 514 33.73 6.51 26.82
N ALA A 515 33.79 7.66 26.15
CA ALA A 515 34.87 8.01 25.23
C ALA A 515 36.21 8.31 25.93
N SER A 516 36.18 8.71 27.20
CA SER A 516 37.40 8.96 27.99
C SER A 516 37.97 7.69 28.62
N ASP A 517 37.13 6.69 28.92
CA ASP A 517 37.53 5.39 29.46
C ASP A 517 37.89 4.37 28.36
N LEU A 518 37.43 4.57 27.12
CA LEU A 518 37.93 3.89 25.92
C LEU A 518 39.26 4.52 25.47
N ALA A 519 40.36 3.99 25.99
CA ALA A 519 41.71 4.46 25.70
C ALA A 519 42.03 4.56 24.19
N GLY A 520 41.96 5.78 23.62
CA GLY A 520 42.73 6.16 22.43
C GLY A 520 42.00 6.73 21.22
N VAL A 521 40.68 7.00 21.26
CA VAL A 521 40.01 7.70 20.13
C VAL A 521 40.07 9.21 20.34
N THR A 522 41.06 9.87 19.74
CA THR A 522 41.14 11.35 19.74
C THR A 522 40.34 11.92 18.56
N ALA A 523 39.83 13.15 18.70
CA ALA A 523 39.14 13.87 17.63
C ALA A 523 39.96 13.92 16.32
N SER A 524 41.30 13.89 16.40
CA SER A 524 42.20 13.86 15.25
C SER A 524 42.19 12.53 14.46
N ALA A 525 41.84 11.41 15.10
CA ALA A 525 41.73 10.11 14.43
C ALA A 525 40.42 10.02 13.61
N LEU A 526 39.37 10.66 14.11
CA LEU A 526 38.07 10.80 13.43
C LEU A 526 38.19 11.69 12.19
N ASP A 527 38.86 12.84 12.35
CA ASP A 527 39.12 13.80 11.27
C ASP A 527 39.96 13.16 10.14
N SER A 528 40.99 12.40 10.51
CA SER A 528 41.87 11.70 9.54
C SER A 528 41.14 10.58 8.77
N ALA A 529 40.16 9.91 9.38
CA ALA A 529 39.39 8.86 8.72
C ALA A 529 38.38 9.44 7.73
N ILE A 530 37.78 10.60 8.06
CA ILE A 530 36.87 11.33 7.17
C ILE A 530 37.64 11.88 5.96
N ASP A 531 38.79 12.53 6.20
CA ASP A 531 39.66 13.03 5.12
C ASP A 531 40.18 11.91 4.21
N ALA A 532 40.51 10.74 4.76
CA ALA A 532 40.94 9.59 3.96
C ALA A 532 39.80 9.00 3.10
N ALA A 533 38.59 8.89 3.66
CA ALA A 533 37.42 8.38 2.96
C ALA A 533 37.00 9.29 1.78
N VAL A 534 37.05 10.61 1.97
CA VAL A 534 36.78 11.61 0.92
C VAL A 534 37.85 11.58 -0.18
N ASN A 535 39.13 11.45 0.18
CA ASN A 535 40.23 11.40 -0.80
C ASN A 535 40.31 10.07 -1.58
N ALA A 536 39.79 8.97 -1.04
CA ALA A 536 39.84 7.66 -1.66
C ALA A 536 38.71 7.40 -2.67
N ALA A 537 37.65 8.20 -2.67
CA ALA A 537 36.49 8.01 -3.53
C ALA A 537 36.28 9.23 -4.46
N SER A 538 36.33 9.02 -5.77
CA SER A 538 36.17 10.11 -6.76
C SER A 538 34.76 10.73 -6.79
N ASN A 539 33.79 10.12 -6.09
CA ASN A 539 32.36 10.46 -6.15
C ASN A 539 31.71 10.62 -4.76
N VAL A 540 32.51 10.79 -3.69
CA VAL A 540 32.00 11.09 -2.34
C VAL A 540 32.51 12.47 -1.96
N SER A 541 31.60 13.42 -1.81
CA SER A 541 31.92 14.80 -1.42
C SER A 541 31.95 14.94 0.11
N VAL A 542 32.52 16.05 0.60
CA VAL A 542 32.43 16.42 2.02
C VAL A 542 30.97 16.71 2.40
N GLU A 543 30.10 17.09 1.45
CA GLU A 543 28.67 17.24 1.70
C GLU A 543 27.96 15.89 1.93
N ASP A 544 28.49 14.77 1.40
CA ASP A 544 27.96 13.42 1.64
C ASP A 544 28.34 12.86 3.03
N ILE A 545 29.30 13.50 3.73
CA ILE A 545 29.78 13.16 5.08
C ILE A 545 29.95 14.45 5.89
N ALA A 546 28.87 14.93 6.50
CA ALA A 546 28.88 16.16 7.28
C ALA A 546 29.04 15.90 8.79
N ILE A 547 29.86 16.71 9.47
CA ILE A 547 29.89 16.79 10.93
C ILE A 547 29.04 17.99 11.38
N GLN A 548 27.82 17.74 11.83
CA GLN A 548 26.96 18.78 12.41
C GLN A 548 26.72 18.50 13.90
N SER A 549 27.05 19.48 14.75
CA SER A 549 26.73 19.45 16.18
C SER A 549 27.21 18.18 16.92
N GLY A 550 28.40 17.66 16.58
CA GLY A 550 28.97 16.46 17.19
C GLY A 550 28.45 15.12 16.65
N LYS A 551 27.61 15.13 15.60
CA LYS A 551 27.15 13.92 14.89
C LYS A 551 27.80 13.83 13.52
N ILE A 552 28.20 12.62 13.12
CA ILE A 552 28.58 12.31 11.74
C ILE A 552 27.34 11.85 11.00
N VAL A 553 26.95 12.58 9.97
CA VAL A 553 25.86 12.23 9.06
C VAL A 553 26.49 11.81 7.75
N ALA A 554 26.24 10.55 7.34
CA ALA A 554 26.74 10.01 6.08
C ALA A 554 25.53 9.66 5.20
N ASP A 555 25.36 10.39 4.11
CA ASP A 555 24.07 10.54 3.42
C ASP A 555 23.89 9.61 2.21
N THR A 556 24.90 8.79 1.91
CA THR A 556 24.81 7.71 0.92
C THR A 556 25.30 6.39 1.50
N LEU A 557 24.69 5.28 1.08
CA LEU A 557 25.11 3.94 1.50
C LEU A 557 26.60 3.70 1.17
N LEU A 558 27.10 4.29 0.08
CA LEU A 558 28.50 4.23 -0.32
C LEU A 558 29.41 5.04 0.62
N ALA A 559 28.99 6.24 1.04
CA ALA A 559 29.70 7.05 2.03
C ALA A 559 29.75 6.35 3.40
N ILE A 560 28.63 5.74 3.82
CA ILE A 560 28.55 4.92 5.04
C ILE A 560 29.49 3.70 4.94
N GLN A 561 29.48 3.00 3.80
CA GLN A 561 30.35 1.85 3.56
C GLN A 561 31.84 2.22 3.59
N LYS A 562 32.23 3.36 2.98
CA LYS A 562 33.62 3.79 2.91
C LYS A 562 34.13 4.37 4.22
N LEU A 563 33.31 5.14 4.91
CA LEU A 563 33.59 5.62 6.26
C LEU A 563 33.77 4.42 7.22
N ALA A 564 32.91 3.40 7.10
CA ALA A 564 33.03 2.15 7.85
C ALA A 564 34.29 1.36 7.45
N GLU A 565 34.62 1.24 6.16
CA GLU A 565 35.84 0.56 5.68
C GLU A 565 37.12 1.18 6.24
N GLU A 566 37.24 2.52 6.25
CA GLU A 566 38.42 3.20 6.83
C GLU A 566 38.48 3.09 8.36
N PHE A 567 37.34 3.11 9.04
CA PHE A 567 37.26 2.79 10.47
C PHE A 567 37.70 1.35 10.77
N ILE A 568 37.37 0.41 9.88
CA ILE A 568 37.71 -1.01 9.99
C ILE A 568 39.19 -1.26 9.67
N ASP A 569 39.80 -0.52 8.75
CA ASP A 569 41.21 -0.67 8.38
C ASP A 569 42.18 0.01 9.36
N ASN A 570 41.69 0.86 10.26
CA ASN A 570 42.44 1.33 11.41
C ASN A 570 42.74 0.14 12.35
N GLY A 571 44.01 -0.27 12.40
CA GLY A 571 44.49 -1.64 12.66
C GLY A 571 44.11 -2.32 13.99
N TRP A 572 43.36 -1.66 14.87
CA TRP A 572 42.83 -2.23 16.11
C TRP A 572 41.42 -2.84 15.94
N VAL A 573 40.56 -2.29 15.07
CA VAL A 573 39.17 -2.74 14.83
C VAL A 573 39.14 -4.08 14.08
N LYS A 574 40.15 -4.33 13.24
CA LYS A 574 40.35 -5.52 12.39
C LYS A 574 40.35 -6.87 13.14
N ALA A 575 40.59 -6.87 14.45
CA ALA A 575 40.61 -8.09 15.29
C ALA A 575 39.24 -8.45 15.87
N VAL A 576 38.37 -7.47 16.12
CA VAL A 576 37.02 -7.66 16.67
C VAL A 576 35.98 -7.79 15.55
N TRP A 577 36.23 -7.19 14.38
CA TRP A 577 35.24 -7.01 13.32
C TRP A 577 35.30 -7.98 12.13
N LYS A 578 35.89 -9.17 12.30
CA LYS A 578 35.93 -10.19 11.22
C LYS A 578 34.60 -10.94 10.96
N LEU A 579 33.48 -10.45 11.49
CA LEU A 579 32.13 -10.92 11.17
C LEU A 579 31.29 -9.74 10.64
N ARG A 580 30.86 -9.89 9.39
CA ARG A 580 30.23 -8.88 8.50
C ARG A 580 28.95 -8.27 9.06
N PHE A 581 28.75 -6.96 8.85
CA PHE A 581 27.44 -6.35 8.56
C PHE A 581 27.56 -5.07 7.70
N TYR A 582 26.51 -4.80 6.91
CA TYR A 582 26.29 -3.64 6.04
C TYR A 582 25.01 -2.92 6.48
N GLY A 583 25.00 -1.57 6.53
CA GLY A 583 23.78 -0.74 6.46
C GLY A 583 23.28 -0.04 7.75
N TYR A 584 22.74 1.18 7.60
CA TYR A 584 22.50 2.23 8.61
C TYR A 584 21.23 2.07 9.49
N THR A 585 20.30 1.17 9.16
CA THR A 585 19.10 0.91 10.00
C THR A 585 19.42 0.30 11.36
N SER A 586 20.61 -0.26 11.49
CA SER A 586 21.07 -1.06 12.62
C SER A 586 21.45 -0.26 13.86
N VAL A 587 21.91 1.00 13.74
CA VAL A 587 22.42 1.74 14.91
C VAL A 587 21.29 2.31 15.77
N VAL A 588 20.21 2.79 15.15
CA VAL A 588 19.03 3.30 15.87
C VAL A 588 18.24 2.16 16.51
N SER A 589 18.19 0.99 15.86
CA SER A 589 17.54 -0.19 16.43
C SER A 589 18.37 -0.84 17.55
N LEU A 590 19.71 -0.83 17.45
CA LEU A 590 20.63 -1.20 18.52
C LEU A 590 20.51 -0.27 19.74
N ALA A 591 20.26 1.01 19.50
CA ALA A 591 20.03 1.99 20.57
C ALA A 591 18.74 1.69 21.35
N GLY A 592 17.71 1.16 20.69
CA GLY A 592 16.43 0.77 21.30
C GLY A 592 16.38 -0.65 21.86
N SER A 593 17.37 -1.51 21.59
CA SER A 593 17.31 -2.94 21.93
C SER A 593 17.84 -3.30 23.32
N GLY A 594 18.26 -2.31 24.12
CA GLY A 594 18.86 -2.55 25.44
C GLY A 594 20.33 -3.00 25.38
N VAL A 595 20.93 -3.11 24.20
CA VAL A 595 22.35 -3.49 24.02
C VAL A 595 23.28 -2.55 24.80
N PHE A 596 23.04 -1.24 24.74
CA PHE A 596 23.86 -0.28 25.47
C PHE A 596 23.61 -0.32 26.99
N THR A 597 22.41 -0.72 27.42
CA THR A 597 22.09 -0.92 28.84
C THR A 597 22.84 -2.12 29.44
N GLU A 598 22.99 -3.20 28.68
CA GLU A 598 23.76 -4.38 29.12
C GLU A 598 25.29 -4.12 29.03
N ILE A 599 25.75 -3.30 28.06
CA ILE A 599 27.15 -2.81 28.01
C ILE A 599 27.47 -1.95 29.24
N ASP A 600 26.57 -1.04 29.62
CA ASP A 600 26.70 -0.19 30.81
C ASP A 600 26.75 -1.01 32.12
N GLN A 601 26.07 -2.17 32.13
CA GLN A 601 26.12 -3.12 33.25
C GLN A 601 27.35 -4.06 33.21
N GLY A 602 28.18 -3.97 32.16
CA GLY A 602 29.39 -4.79 31.98
C GLY A 602 29.14 -6.21 31.47
N ASP A 603 27.92 -6.51 31.01
CA ASP A 603 27.54 -7.82 30.45
C ASP A 603 27.66 -7.82 28.91
N TYR A 604 28.92 -7.85 28.47
CA TYR A 604 29.28 -7.78 27.04
C TYR A 604 28.81 -8.99 26.24
N ASP A 605 28.63 -10.15 26.87
CA ASP A 605 28.17 -11.38 26.22
C ASP A 605 26.66 -11.30 25.93
N CYS A 606 25.88 -10.79 26.89
CA CYS A 606 24.45 -10.52 26.70
C CYS A 606 24.21 -9.40 25.66
N ALA A 607 24.98 -8.30 25.76
CA ALA A 607 24.94 -7.22 24.79
C ALA A 607 25.29 -7.68 23.37
N GLY A 608 26.31 -8.54 23.22
CA GLY A 608 26.69 -9.12 21.93
C GLY A 608 25.58 -10.00 21.36
N CYS A 609 24.93 -10.83 22.19
CA CYS A 609 23.83 -11.70 21.80
C CYS A 609 22.62 -10.89 21.30
N ILE A 610 22.16 -9.91 22.08
CA ILE A 610 21.04 -9.03 21.72
C ILE A 610 21.36 -8.23 20.44
N GLY A 611 22.60 -7.74 20.32
CA GLY A 611 23.03 -7.00 19.15
C GLY A 611 23.02 -7.83 17.87
N VAL A 612 23.48 -9.09 17.94
CA VAL A 612 23.48 -10.01 16.79
C VAL A 612 22.07 -10.42 16.38
N VAL A 613 21.17 -10.70 17.33
CA VAL A 613 19.77 -11.04 17.03
C VAL A 613 19.06 -9.84 16.39
N ARG A 614 19.28 -8.63 16.91
CA ARG A 614 18.65 -7.42 16.39
C ARG A 614 19.17 -7.05 15.00
N LEU A 615 20.49 -7.12 14.79
CA LEU A 615 21.12 -6.99 13.48
C LEU A 615 20.60 -8.07 12.50
N GLY A 616 20.40 -9.30 12.94
CA GLY A 616 19.86 -10.38 12.10
C GLY A 616 18.45 -10.08 11.57
N ILE A 617 17.62 -9.44 12.40
CA ILE A 617 16.26 -9.00 12.05
C ILE A 617 16.32 -7.78 11.11
N ASP A 618 17.15 -6.77 11.42
CA ASP A 618 17.20 -5.51 10.67
C ASP A 618 17.91 -5.59 9.32
N VAL A 619 18.85 -6.51 9.17
CA VAL A 619 19.58 -6.73 7.89
C VAL A 619 18.80 -7.70 6.99
N GLY A 620 17.57 -8.08 7.39
CA GLY A 620 16.68 -8.90 6.59
C GLY A 620 17.20 -10.32 6.34
N VAL A 621 18.04 -10.88 7.22
CA VAL A 621 18.43 -12.29 7.08
C VAL A 621 17.19 -13.18 7.14
N CYS A 622 16.18 -12.77 7.89
CA CYS A 622 14.89 -13.45 8.01
C CYS A 622 13.84 -13.10 6.94
N THR A 623 14.05 -12.07 6.13
CA THR A 623 13.11 -11.67 5.06
C THR A 623 13.67 -11.80 3.65
N LEU A 624 15.00 -11.80 3.48
CA LEU A 624 15.69 -11.81 2.18
C LEU A 624 16.78 -12.90 2.06
N GLY A 625 17.41 -13.32 3.18
CA GLY A 625 18.54 -14.26 3.16
C GLY A 625 18.15 -15.74 3.03
N VAL A 626 17.04 -16.14 3.66
CA VAL A 626 16.61 -17.54 3.74
C VAL A 626 16.33 -18.13 2.36
N THR A 627 15.65 -17.40 1.48
CA THR A 627 15.25 -17.87 0.15
C THR A 627 16.44 -18.00 -0.80
N ALA A 628 17.40 -17.07 -0.74
CA ALA A 628 18.63 -17.13 -1.54
C ALA A 628 19.52 -18.32 -1.13
N VAL A 629 19.63 -18.60 0.17
CA VAL A 629 20.40 -19.73 0.70
C VAL A 629 19.69 -21.06 0.41
N CYS A 630 18.37 -21.15 0.60
CA CYS A 630 17.60 -22.36 0.32
C CYS A 630 17.48 -22.65 -1.19
N GLY A 631 17.37 -21.62 -2.03
CA GLY A 631 17.37 -21.74 -3.49
C GLY A 631 18.72 -22.22 -4.04
N ALA A 632 19.83 -21.72 -3.49
CA ALA A 632 21.18 -22.13 -3.90
C ALA A 632 21.51 -23.58 -3.50
N VAL A 633 20.96 -24.08 -2.39
CA VAL A 633 21.21 -25.46 -1.91
C VAL A 633 20.22 -26.47 -2.50
N GLY A 634 19.02 -26.03 -2.91
CA GLY A 634 17.97 -26.89 -3.51
C GLY A 634 18.15 -27.23 -5.00
N PHE A 635 19.08 -26.58 -5.70
CA PHE A 635 19.29 -26.75 -7.15
C PHE A 635 19.63 -28.19 -7.60
N PRO A 636 20.19 -29.11 -6.78
CA PRO A 636 20.38 -30.50 -7.21
C PRO A 636 19.17 -31.43 -6.95
N THR A 637 18.12 -31.02 -6.22
CA THR A 637 17.12 -31.96 -5.65
C THR A 637 15.70 -31.85 -6.22
N ALA A 638 15.51 -31.19 -7.37
CA ALA A 638 14.23 -31.15 -8.11
C ALA A 638 13.02 -30.72 -7.23
N GLY A 639 13.15 -29.60 -6.52
CA GLY A 639 12.03 -28.89 -5.89
C GLY A 639 11.59 -29.37 -4.50
N LEU A 640 11.94 -30.59 -4.08
CA LEU A 640 11.48 -31.12 -2.78
C LEU A 640 12.25 -30.57 -1.56
N GLY A 641 13.51 -30.13 -1.72
CA GLY A 641 14.33 -29.63 -0.61
C GLY A 641 14.15 -28.14 -0.29
N GLY A 642 13.73 -27.33 -1.27
CA GLY A 642 13.61 -25.87 -1.11
C GLY A 642 12.46 -25.46 -0.19
N VAL A 643 11.33 -26.18 -0.27
CA VAL A 643 10.14 -25.91 0.55
C VAL A 643 10.39 -26.23 2.02
N ALA A 644 11.06 -27.34 2.33
CA ALA A 644 11.40 -27.71 3.71
C ALA A 644 12.45 -26.77 4.32
N CYS A 645 13.44 -26.32 3.54
CA CYS A 645 14.45 -25.35 3.99
C CYS A 645 13.82 -23.98 4.27
N GLY A 646 12.93 -23.50 3.38
CA GLY A 646 12.20 -22.25 3.57
C GLY A 646 11.26 -22.30 4.77
N ALA A 647 10.58 -23.44 4.99
CA ALA A 647 9.70 -23.64 6.14
C ALA A 647 10.48 -23.71 7.47
N VAL A 648 11.59 -24.44 7.53
CA VAL A 648 12.40 -24.59 8.77
C VAL A 648 13.12 -23.29 9.14
N LEU A 649 13.69 -22.57 8.17
CA LEU A 649 14.34 -21.28 8.44
C LEU A 649 13.33 -20.15 8.63
N GLY A 650 12.16 -20.22 7.99
CA GLY A 650 11.03 -19.34 8.30
C GLY A 650 10.54 -19.53 9.74
N ALA A 651 10.39 -20.78 10.20
CA ALA A 651 10.05 -21.09 11.58
C ALA A 651 11.14 -20.67 12.58
N ALA A 652 12.43 -20.86 12.25
CA ALA A 652 13.54 -20.39 13.10
C ALA A 652 13.62 -18.85 13.18
N CYS A 653 13.23 -18.16 12.12
CA CYS A 653 13.15 -16.70 12.09
C CYS A 653 11.93 -16.15 12.84
N SER A 654 10.76 -16.78 12.71
CA SER A 654 9.61 -16.50 13.55
C SER A 654 9.92 -16.75 15.03
N TYR A 655 10.65 -17.84 15.34
CA TYR A 655 11.15 -18.13 16.68
C TYR A 655 12.14 -17.07 17.20
N ALA A 656 13.05 -16.58 16.37
CA ALA A 656 13.99 -15.50 16.73
C ALA A 656 13.30 -14.14 16.95
N SER A 657 12.23 -13.83 16.21
CA SER A 657 11.40 -12.65 16.46
C SER A 657 10.51 -12.79 17.70
N MET A 658 10.07 -14.01 18.03
CA MET A 658 9.28 -14.31 19.23
C MET A 658 10.13 -14.38 20.51
N ALA A 659 11.40 -14.79 20.44
CA ALA A 659 12.30 -14.94 21.60
C ALA A 659 12.95 -13.62 22.08
N LEU A 660 12.59 -12.46 21.52
CA LEU A 660 13.17 -11.16 21.88
C LEU A 660 12.95 -10.72 23.34
N PRO A 661 11.79 -11.02 23.98
CA PRO A 661 11.63 -10.79 25.42
C PRO A 661 12.44 -11.78 26.29
N ASP A 662 12.79 -12.95 25.76
CA ASP A 662 13.42 -14.06 26.47
C ASP A 662 14.96 -14.08 26.42
N ALA A 663 15.58 -13.23 25.59
CA ALA A 663 17.04 -13.15 25.49
C ALA A 663 17.71 -12.87 26.86
N LYS A 664 17.03 -12.14 27.76
CA LYS A 664 17.50 -11.87 29.12
C LYS A 664 17.46 -13.10 30.04
N ALA A 665 16.52 -14.02 29.83
CA ALA A 665 16.34 -15.24 30.63
C ALA A 665 17.26 -16.38 30.16
N MET A 666 17.45 -16.51 28.84
CA MET A 666 18.39 -17.48 28.26
C MET A 666 19.86 -17.15 28.54
N CYS A 667 20.21 -15.86 28.60
CA CYS A 667 21.59 -15.42 28.81
C CYS A 667 21.96 -15.20 30.29
N GLY A 668 20.99 -15.28 31.23
CA GLY A 668 21.15 -14.87 32.62
C GLY A 668 21.43 -15.96 33.68
N GLN A 669 21.66 -17.24 33.32
CA GLN A 669 21.93 -18.30 34.32
C GLN A 669 23.38 -18.84 34.26
N PRO A 670 24.23 -18.59 35.27
CA PRO A 670 25.64 -18.94 35.19
C PRO A 670 26.03 -20.41 35.42
N ASN A 671 25.15 -21.37 35.77
CA ASN A 671 25.65 -22.65 36.36
C ASN A 671 24.82 -23.95 36.22
N ASP A 672 23.94 -24.14 35.24
CA ASP A 672 23.39 -25.49 34.98
C ASP A 672 23.33 -25.79 33.48
N VAL A 673 24.30 -26.58 33.01
CA VAL A 673 24.30 -27.20 31.68
C VAL A 673 23.86 -28.66 31.83
N PRO A 674 22.68 -29.07 31.37
CA PRO A 674 22.44 -30.47 31.07
C PRO A 674 23.07 -30.78 29.72
N TYR A 675 24.02 -31.70 29.73
CA TYR A 675 24.50 -32.38 28.54
C TYR A 675 23.32 -33.05 27.81
N ALA A 676 23.36 -32.94 26.47
CA ALA A 676 22.56 -33.63 25.46
C ALA A 676 21.22 -32.99 25.08
N LEU A 677 21.23 -32.36 23.91
CA LEU A 677 20.17 -32.56 22.93
C LEU A 677 20.82 -32.85 21.57
N ASP A 678 20.57 -34.10 21.16
CA ASP A 678 20.76 -34.67 19.84
C ASP A 678 19.84 -33.93 18.85
N ILE A 679 20.24 -33.84 17.59
CA ILE A 679 19.56 -33.02 16.57
C ILE A 679 18.21 -33.66 16.22
N CYS A 680 17.10 -33.00 16.57
CA CYS A 680 15.76 -33.05 15.94
C CYS A 680 15.00 -31.77 16.27
#